data_AF-A0A836Q438-F1
#
_entry.id   AF-A0A836Q438-F1
#
_cell.length_a   1.000
_cell.length_b   1.000
_cell.length_c   1.000
_cell.angle_alpha   90.00
_cell.angle_beta   90.00
_cell.angle_gamma   90.00
#
_symmetry.space_group_name_H-M   'P 1'
#
loop_
_entity.id
_entity.type
_entity.pdbx_description
1 polymer ?
#
loop_
_entity_poly.entity_id
_entity_poly.type
_entity_poly.pdbx_seq_one_letter_code
_entity_poly.pdbx_strand_id
1 'polypeptide(L)'
;MPPLEQQVNPSQLPDTPPDAQLSKGTAVSKMLLETAGVYSFKPQQIAQAQPGETKESGVAAKQTVADFAGSLTAGVSGVVVYSLLNATTHGAAKAASIPLAMLAGGTTKYTVKTGVEHAILDEKHRTANASDLAWGAVDGLAGVVGSAVDQQVSKRYLSALGRNALGANISNDTAMEGAKVIVKNSGIEAIKHNVVRGMAGGAAGTFVWSAPRRVWENKDQFATNPGDAVATTASQMAQDVAFGSLFGGALTGTGTALFRGRQIAGELGAKIRSEDKVMRIDGRFMGDFHSNLDQLPYMKSALDKLNAQSYAKGTPSSFDITGDALSGHVNFAFTKGGQVEYETLIDMQARKIILGNHEHDAAGGLFDVPRWGKMMRPILEKNPNVSVINSNLDVSAYPEYHGLTKPYVIEEVMAPWGKTKVATIGLTTEEGAVGAIKYHDAEQTAIAAIKDLNSQGIKHIVLDTHIGLGEDLKLAKALIRENLPVSRIQGGHSHSITPVPIWVGPEKGFIGRGIDRLLGKPVGGNFEIPIMHAGSGGRWLGNFQSAINMDGTANRYFTRGNLVPITPELGADERVALAIKNALPERNALTEETYGAMAIGNYSARGLRVKETALGNLVSDAIRTGLKPQLGDDLIVMTHSGGIRDQIVAGKPLTRLDIANMVMNAGKREGEIKELVNVKMTGSQIIQGLEYGVRDLHTPTKPTVAQRLGQLFFPNADEMPQDLSGNFVQVSGLKYSIDLAGVPWRPGSLGGRINNVKVQAADVSFSPIELDKTYNVVTRQHPVHKWTKAGLFGPDRTLEDVAKEIQMQPVPVSQVDLIAQYIAGKQLDPKTFSAVEGRITNNTQTVRKLPIKVGVSVVAQPAVRAVEDNIERK
;
A
#
# COMPACT_ATOMS: atom_id res chain seq x y z
N MET A 1 3.18 -59.55 -11.24
CA MET A 1 2.36 -59.59 -12.47
C MET A 1 1.17 -58.63 -12.28
N PRO A 2 0.74 -57.95 -13.36
CA PRO A 2 0.25 -56.55 -13.43
C PRO A 2 -1.30 -56.46 -13.17
N PRO A 3 -2.06 -55.32 -13.30
CA PRO A 3 -1.82 -54.25 -14.28
C PRO A 3 -2.30 -52.79 -14.09
N LEU A 4 -1.64 -51.97 -14.93
CA LEU A 4 -2.07 -50.88 -15.84
C LEU A 4 -2.68 -49.55 -15.34
N GLU A 5 -2.01 -48.52 -15.87
CA GLU A 5 -2.34 -47.09 -15.98
C GLU A 5 -3.78 -46.75 -16.38
N GLN A 6 -4.34 -45.73 -15.73
CA GLN A 6 -5.31 -44.82 -16.34
C GLN A 6 -4.85 -43.38 -16.09
N GLN A 7 -4.62 -42.65 -17.19
CA GLN A 7 -4.41 -41.20 -17.22
C GLN A 7 -5.67 -40.48 -16.73
N VAL A 8 -5.54 -39.60 -15.73
CA VAL A 8 -6.62 -38.72 -15.25
C VAL A 8 -6.46 -37.33 -15.87
N ASN A 9 -7.56 -36.89 -16.47
CA ASN A 9 -7.82 -35.65 -17.20
C ASN A 9 -7.80 -34.41 -16.27
N PRO A 10 -7.06 -33.31 -16.57
CA PRO A 10 -6.92 -32.16 -15.67
C PRO A 10 -8.09 -31.15 -15.73
N SER A 11 -9.33 -31.61 -15.88
CA SER A 11 -10.52 -30.75 -15.95
C SER A 11 -11.57 -31.14 -14.91
N GLN A 12 -11.24 -31.02 -13.62
CA GLN A 12 -12.23 -31.02 -12.54
C GLN A 12 -11.65 -30.33 -11.29
N LEU A 13 -12.04 -29.06 -11.08
CA LEU A 13 -11.93 -28.36 -9.79
C LEU A 13 -13.27 -28.54 -9.04
N PRO A 14 -13.27 -28.68 -7.70
CA PRO A 14 -14.45 -29.08 -6.94
C PRO A 14 -15.49 -27.96 -6.75
N ASP A 15 -16.72 -28.42 -6.56
CA ASP A 15 -17.99 -27.69 -6.54
C ASP A 15 -18.06 -26.48 -5.59
N THR A 16 -18.67 -25.40 -6.10
CA THR A 16 -19.15 -24.22 -5.34
C THR A 16 -20.35 -24.56 -4.44
N PRO A 17 -20.44 -24.01 -3.20
CA PRO A 17 -21.59 -24.19 -2.32
C PRO A 17 -22.80 -23.30 -2.72
N PRO A 18 -24.02 -23.60 -2.22
CA PRO A 18 -25.28 -23.17 -2.83
C PRO A 18 -25.63 -21.69 -2.62
N ASP A 19 -26.34 -21.17 -3.62
CA ASP A 19 -26.78 -19.78 -3.81
C ASP A 19 -27.52 -19.15 -2.63
N ALA A 20 -26.96 -18.06 -2.10
CA ALA A 20 -27.72 -17.06 -1.35
C ALA A 20 -28.17 -15.93 -2.32
N GLN A 21 -29.48 -15.64 -2.29
CA GLN A 21 -30.21 -14.73 -3.18
C GLN A 21 -29.44 -13.45 -3.59
N LEU A 22 -29.01 -13.41 -4.85
CA LEU A 22 -28.28 -12.30 -5.48
C LEU A 22 -29.22 -11.41 -6.32
N SER A 23 -29.09 -10.09 -6.15
CA SER A 23 -29.89 -9.09 -6.88
C SER A 23 -29.69 -9.13 -8.40
N LYS A 24 -30.72 -8.71 -9.16
CA LYS A 24 -30.80 -8.77 -10.64
C LYS A 24 -29.65 -8.08 -11.41
N GLY A 25 -28.86 -7.21 -10.78
CA GLY A 25 -27.68 -6.58 -11.41
C GLY A 25 -26.47 -7.51 -11.60
N THR A 26 -26.44 -8.66 -10.90
CA THR A 26 -25.28 -9.55 -10.87
C THR A 26 -25.25 -10.57 -12.02
N ALA A 27 -26.42 -10.94 -12.56
CA ALA A 27 -26.53 -11.91 -13.65
C ALA A 27 -25.93 -11.37 -14.97
N VAL A 28 -26.17 -10.10 -15.29
CA VAL A 28 -25.60 -9.42 -16.47
C VAL A 28 -24.09 -9.29 -16.33
N SER A 29 -23.59 -8.98 -15.13
CA SER A 29 -22.15 -8.92 -14.85
C SER A 29 -21.47 -10.28 -15.00
N LYS A 30 -22.12 -11.37 -14.56
CA LYS A 30 -21.60 -12.75 -14.72
C LYS A 30 -21.54 -13.17 -16.19
N MET A 31 -22.59 -12.88 -16.96
CA MET A 31 -22.65 -13.17 -18.39
C MET A 31 -21.59 -12.39 -19.20
N LEU A 32 -21.35 -11.12 -18.87
CA LEU A 32 -20.31 -10.27 -19.47
C LEU A 32 -18.88 -10.72 -19.11
N LEU A 33 -18.69 -11.26 -17.90
CA LEU A 33 -17.40 -11.80 -17.45
C LEU A 33 -17.05 -13.12 -18.13
N GLU A 34 -18.04 -13.97 -18.40
CA GLU A 34 -17.86 -15.25 -19.09
C GLU A 34 -17.58 -15.06 -20.59
N THR A 35 -18.19 -14.06 -21.25
CA THR A 35 -17.91 -13.74 -22.67
C THR A 35 -16.54 -13.08 -22.89
N ALA A 36 -16.07 -12.27 -21.94
CA ALA A 36 -14.74 -11.65 -22.03
C ALA A 36 -13.58 -12.63 -21.80
N GLY A 37 -13.83 -13.80 -21.18
CA GLY A 37 -12.80 -14.77 -20.82
C GLY A 37 -12.37 -15.74 -21.93
N VAL A 38 -13.08 -15.82 -23.06
CA VAL A 38 -12.94 -16.95 -24.02
C VAL A 38 -12.05 -16.64 -25.24
N TYR A 39 -11.64 -15.40 -25.51
CA TYR A 39 -10.92 -15.09 -26.75
C TYR A 39 -9.41 -14.89 -26.56
N SER A 40 -8.62 -15.92 -26.88
CA SER A 40 -7.20 -15.76 -27.21
C SER A 40 -7.09 -15.27 -28.67
N PHE A 41 -6.51 -14.09 -28.92
CA PHE A 41 -6.38 -13.56 -30.27
C PHE A 41 -4.99 -13.81 -30.87
N LYS A 42 -4.97 -14.48 -32.03
CA LYS A 42 -3.94 -14.32 -33.06
C LYS A 42 -4.30 -13.10 -33.93
N PRO A 43 -3.34 -12.26 -34.34
CA PRO A 43 -3.64 -11.07 -35.14
C PRO A 43 -3.97 -11.47 -36.59
N GLN A 44 -5.15 -11.07 -37.09
CA GLN A 44 -5.48 -11.10 -38.51
C GLN A 44 -5.24 -9.73 -39.15
N GLN A 45 -4.73 -9.78 -40.39
CA GLN A 45 -4.31 -8.64 -41.20
C GLN A 45 -5.48 -7.70 -41.52
N ILE A 46 -5.23 -6.39 -41.37
CA ILE A 46 -6.14 -5.31 -41.75
C ILE A 46 -6.18 -5.23 -43.28
N ALA A 47 -7.37 -5.39 -43.87
CA ALA A 47 -7.60 -5.24 -45.30
C ALA A 47 -7.39 -3.77 -45.72
N GLN A 48 -6.58 -3.55 -46.76
CA GLN A 48 -6.39 -2.26 -47.41
C GLN A 48 -7.60 -1.95 -48.32
N ALA A 49 -8.17 -0.75 -48.19
CA ALA A 49 -9.22 -0.26 -49.09
C ALA A 49 -8.60 0.33 -50.39
N GLN A 50 -9.18 -0.03 -51.53
CA GLN A 50 -8.82 0.46 -52.87
C GLN A 50 -9.26 1.92 -53.08
N PRO A 51 -8.48 2.76 -53.80
CA PRO A 51 -8.80 4.17 -54.03
C PRO A 51 -9.58 4.37 -55.34
N GLY A 52 -10.76 5.00 -55.26
CA GLY A 52 -11.44 5.48 -56.46
C GLY A 52 -12.92 5.79 -56.28
N GLU A 53 -13.26 6.83 -55.52
CA GLU A 53 -14.44 7.68 -55.74
C GLU A 53 -14.39 8.90 -54.80
N THR A 54 -14.12 10.09 -55.35
CA THR A 54 -14.02 11.35 -54.62
C THR A 54 -15.13 12.30 -55.06
N LYS A 55 -16.11 12.55 -54.17
CA LYS A 55 -16.62 13.89 -53.82
C LYS A 55 -17.69 13.93 -52.70
N GLU A 56 -18.22 12.80 -52.24
CA GLU A 56 -19.06 12.74 -51.02
C GLU A 56 -18.43 11.95 -49.85
N SER A 57 -17.36 11.19 -50.10
CA SER A 57 -16.74 10.28 -49.12
C SER A 57 -16.12 10.97 -47.89
N GLY A 58 -15.77 12.26 -47.99
CA GLY A 58 -15.21 13.04 -46.87
C GLY A 58 -16.26 13.57 -45.89
N VAL A 59 -17.51 13.79 -46.35
CA VAL A 59 -18.57 14.37 -45.52
C VAL A 59 -19.05 13.36 -44.48
N ALA A 60 -19.32 12.13 -44.92
CA ALA A 60 -19.72 11.03 -44.03
C ALA A 60 -18.64 10.73 -42.98
N ALA A 61 -17.36 10.74 -43.38
CA ALA A 61 -16.23 10.55 -42.45
C ALA A 61 -16.16 11.68 -41.41
N LYS A 62 -16.33 12.95 -41.82
CA LYS A 62 -16.34 14.11 -40.92
C LYS A 62 -17.55 14.14 -39.98
N GLN A 63 -18.74 13.78 -40.46
CA GLN A 63 -19.94 13.60 -39.63
C GLN A 63 -19.71 12.49 -38.59
N THR A 64 -19.15 11.36 -39.01
CA THR A 64 -18.77 10.26 -38.10
C THR A 64 -17.78 10.73 -37.03
N VAL A 65 -16.81 11.57 -37.38
CA VAL A 65 -15.88 12.18 -36.42
C VAL A 65 -16.59 13.10 -35.43
N ALA A 66 -17.54 13.92 -35.89
CA ALA A 66 -18.33 14.81 -35.02
C ALA A 66 -19.24 14.02 -34.06
N ASP A 67 -19.93 12.99 -34.56
CA ASP A 67 -20.75 12.07 -33.75
C ASP A 67 -19.93 11.32 -32.72
N PHE A 68 -18.76 10.84 -33.12
CA PHE A 68 -17.82 10.16 -32.25
C PHE A 68 -17.31 11.10 -31.14
N ALA A 69 -16.90 12.32 -31.48
CA ALA A 69 -16.45 13.33 -30.52
C ALA A 69 -17.56 13.72 -29.53
N GLY A 70 -18.79 13.91 -30.04
CA GLY A 70 -19.96 14.21 -29.22
C GLY A 70 -20.28 13.07 -28.24
N SER A 71 -20.36 11.83 -28.72
CA SER A 71 -20.72 10.66 -27.90
C SER A 71 -19.64 10.33 -26.86
N LEU A 72 -18.37 10.44 -27.22
CA LEU A 72 -17.25 10.28 -26.29
C LEU A 72 -17.31 11.33 -25.17
N THR A 73 -17.51 12.61 -25.53
CA THR A 73 -17.55 13.69 -24.54
C THR A 73 -18.81 13.60 -23.67
N ALA A 74 -19.93 13.12 -24.21
CA ALA A 74 -21.14 12.82 -23.47
C ALA A 74 -20.93 11.74 -22.40
N GLY A 75 -20.28 10.63 -22.75
CA GLY A 75 -19.91 9.59 -21.79
C GLY A 75 -18.99 10.12 -20.67
N VAL A 76 -17.98 10.91 -21.03
CA VAL A 76 -17.06 11.54 -20.06
C VAL A 76 -17.81 12.51 -19.14
N SER A 77 -18.62 13.42 -19.68
CA SER A 77 -19.38 14.40 -18.90
C SER A 77 -20.37 13.74 -17.94
N GLY A 78 -21.06 12.67 -18.38
CA GLY A 78 -21.93 11.87 -17.53
C GLY A 78 -21.19 11.25 -16.36
N VAL A 79 -20.02 10.64 -16.60
CA VAL A 79 -19.15 10.12 -15.53
C VAL A 79 -18.71 11.20 -14.56
N VAL A 80 -18.28 12.36 -15.07
CA VAL A 80 -17.81 13.48 -14.24
C VAL A 80 -18.92 14.00 -13.33
N VAL A 81 -20.10 14.29 -13.90
CA VAL A 81 -21.26 14.80 -13.15
C VAL A 81 -21.75 13.75 -12.15
N TYR A 82 -21.88 12.49 -12.55
CA TYR A 82 -22.22 11.39 -11.65
C TYR A 82 -21.24 11.28 -10.49
N SER A 83 -19.93 11.39 -10.76
CA SER A 83 -18.87 11.25 -9.76
C SER A 83 -18.85 12.42 -8.79
N LEU A 84 -18.96 13.65 -9.28
CA LEU A 84 -19.01 14.86 -8.46
C LEU A 84 -20.24 14.86 -7.56
N LEU A 85 -21.42 14.50 -8.08
CA LEU A 85 -22.65 14.43 -7.30
C LEU A 85 -22.57 13.32 -6.24
N ASN A 86 -22.13 12.11 -6.58
CA ASN A 86 -21.97 11.04 -5.60
C ASN A 86 -20.90 11.32 -4.53
N ALA A 87 -19.91 12.16 -4.84
CA ALA A 87 -18.90 12.60 -3.89
C ALA A 87 -19.42 13.69 -2.94
N THR A 88 -20.46 14.44 -3.33
CA THR A 88 -20.93 15.65 -2.61
C THR A 88 -22.34 15.51 -2.00
N THR A 89 -23.15 14.54 -2.42
CA THR A 89 -24.56 14.41 -1.98
C THR A 89 -24.81 13.16 -1.13
N HIS A 90 -25.82 13.25 -0.24
CA HIS A 90 -26.27 12.19 0.66
C HIS A 90 -27.78 11.93 0.50
N GLY A 91 -28.23 10.73 0.87
CA GLY A 91 -29.67 10.38 0.91
C GLY A 91 -30.38 10.50 -0.45
N ALA A 92 -31.60 11.04 -0.45
CA ALA A 92 -32.43 11.19 -1.64
C ALA A 92 -31.77 12.02 -2.76
N ALA A 93 -30.89 12.97 -2.42
CA ALA A 93 -30.13 13.75 -3.39
C ALA A 93 -29.12 12.91 -4.21
N LYS A 94 -28.75 11.73 -3.72
CA LYS A 94 -27.91 10.77 -4.47
C LYS A 94 -28.67 10.14 -5.64
N ALA A 95 -29.99 9.95 -5.52
CA ALA A 95 -30.82 9.38 -6.57
C ALA A 95 -30.91 10.28 -7.82
N ALA A 96 -30.76 11.60 -7.64
CA ALA A 96 -30.74 12.58 -8.73
C ALA A 96 -29.44 12.54 -9.57
N SER A 97 -28.39 11.83 -9.12
CA SER A 97 -27.10 11.78 -9.82
C SER A 97 -27.17 11.16 -11.22
N ILE A 98 -28.05 10.17 -11.42
CA ILE A 98 -28.21 9.50 -12.71
C ILE A 98 -28.94 10.40 -13.72
N PRO A 99 -30.12 10.98 -13.43
CA PRO A 99 -30.77 11.93 -14.33
C PRO A 99 -29.88 13.14 -14.67
N LEU A 100 -29.12 13.66 -13.72
CA LEU A 100 -28.22 14.80 -13.96
C LEU A 100 -27.00 14.41 -14.81
N ALA A 101 -26.46 13.20 -14.64
CA ALA A 101 -25.41 12.67 -15.51
C ALA A 101 -25.90 12.44 -16.94
N MET A 102 -27.13 11.96 -17.10
CA MET A 102 -27.80 11.83 -18.39
C MET A 102 -28.01 13.20 -19.05
N LEU A 103 -28.51 14.20 -18.30
CA LEU A 103 -28.65 15.58 -18.79
C LEU A 103 -27.30 16.16 -19.25
N ALA A 104 -26.25 15.96 -18.46
CA ALA A 104 -24.91 16.40 -18.78
C ALA A 104 -24.38 15.74 -20.06
N GLY A 105 -24.60 14.42 -20.21
CA GLY A 105 -24.28 13.70 -21.44
C GLY A 105 -25.03 14.26 -22.65
N GLY A 106 -26.34 14.45 -22.51
CA GLY A 106 -27.21 15.00 -23.57
C GLY A 106 -26.75 16.36 -24.07
N THR A 107 -26.64 17.31 -23.14
CA THR A 107 -26.18 18.68 -23.43
C THR A 107 -24.79 18.71 -24.06
N THR A 108 -23.86 17.94 -23.49
CA THR A 108 -22.48 17.89 -23.99
C THR A 108 -22.39 17.27 -25.39
N LYS A 109 -23.15 16.19 -25.66
CA LYS A 109 -23.19 15.59 -27.01
C LYS A 109 -23.62 16.61 -28.04
N TYR A 110 -24.76 17.26 -27.79
CA TYR A 110 -25.35 18.23 -28.70
C TYR A 110 -24.39 19.40 -28.95
N THR A 111 -23.83 19.99 -27.89
CA THR A 111 -22.90 21.13 -28.01
C THR A 111 -21.61 20.77 -28.74
N VAL A 112 -20.97 19.65 -28.39
CA VAL A 112 -19.68 19.25 -29.00
C VAL A 112 -19.88 18.83 -30.45
N LYS A 113 -20.91 18.03 -30.75
CA LYS A 113 -21.22 17.65 -32.13
C LYS A 113 -21.49 18.90 -32.97
N THR A 114 -22.35 19.80 -32.50
CA THR A 114 -22.63 21.07 -33.19
C THR A 114 -21.35 21.86 -33.45
N GLY A 115 -20.50 22.06 -32.44
CA GLY A 115 -19.26 22.82 -32.58
C GLY A 115 -18.25 22.19 -33.55
N VAL A 116 -18.08 20.85 -33.52
CA VAL A 116 -17.19 20.13 -34.44
C VAL A 116 -17.73 20.19 -35.86
N GLU A 117 -19.03 19.96 -36.07
CA GLU A 117 -19.65 20.10 -37.39
C GLU A 117 -19.50 21.53 -37.93
N HIS A 118 -19.65 22.57 -37.10
CA HIS A 118 -19.40 23.96 -37.52
C HIS A 118 -17.95 24.22 -37.94
N ALA A 119 -16.99 23.51 -37.35
CA ALA A 119 -15.57 23.68 -37.65
C ALA A 119 -15.11 22.91 -38.90
N ILE A 120 -15.73 21.77 -39.23
CA ILE A 120 -15.23 20.86 -40.28
C ILE A 120 -16.21 20.60 -41.43
N LEU A 121 -17.49 21.00 -41.30
CA LEU A 121 -18.57 20.82 -42.29
C LEU A 121 -19.26 22.13 -42.67
N ASP A 122 -19.64 22.22 -43.95
CA ASP A 122 -20.53 23.26 -44.47
C ASP A 122 -21.94 23.11 -43.89
N GLU A 123 -22.69 24.21 -43.81
CA GLU A 123 -24.01 24.30 -43.17
C GLU A 123 -25.00 23.22 -43.63
N LYS A 124 -25.07 22.97 -44.95
CA LYS A 124 -25.96 21.94 -45.55
C LYS A 124 -25.64 20.49 -45.15
N HIS A 125 -24.47 20.24 -44.57
CA HIS A 125 -23.99 18.91 -44.18
C HIS A 125 -23.93 18.70 -42.66
N ARG A 126 -24.45 19.65 -41.87
CA ARG A 126 -24.55 19.52 -40.41
C ARG A 126 -25.77 18.67 -40.06
N THR A 127 -25.63 17.79 -39.06
CA THR A 127 -26.66 16.79 -38.70
C THR A 127 -27.08 16.83 -37.23
N ALA A 128 -26.43 17.67 -36.41
CA ALA A 128 -26.79 17.85 -35.01
C ALA A 128 -28.27 18.27 -34.85
N ASN A 129 -29.02 17.56 -34.00
CA ASN A 129 -30.44 17.82 -33.78
C ASN A 129 -30.89 17.47 -32.35
N ALA A 130 -32.16 17.75 -32.03
CA ALA A 130 -32.69 17.53 -30.67
C ALA A 130 -32.61 16.07 -30.19
N SER A 131 -32.59 15.08 -31.09
CA SER A 131 -32.40 13.68 -30.70
C SER A 131 -31.00 13.39 -30.14
N ASP A 132 -29.99 14.22 -30.45
CA ASP A 132 -28.65 14.12 -29.85
C ASP A 132 -28.67 14.43 -28.34
N LEU A 133 -29.67 15.16 -27.82
CA LEU A 133 -29.86 15.32 -26.38
C LEU A 133 -30.27 13.99 -25.73
N ALA A 134 -31.20 13.26 -26.34
CA ALA A 134 -31.65 11.97 -25.86
C ALA A 134 -30.56 10.89 -25.99
N TRP A 135 -29.87 10.86 -27.14
CA TRP A 135 -28.75 9.93 -27.34
C TRP A 135 -27.54 10.27 -26.48
N GLY A 136 -27.26 11.54 -26.24
CA GLY A 136 -26.21 11.95 -25.30
C GLY A 136 -26.54 11.58 -23.86
N ALA A 137 -27.82 11.54 -23.49
CA ALA A 137 -28.23 11.00 -22.18
C ALA A 137 -27.95 9.50 -22.05
N VAL A 138 -28.17 8.72 -23.10
CA VAL A 138 -27.78 7.30 -23.16
C VAL A 138 -26.26 7.16 -23.10
N ASP A 139 -25.50 7.98 -23.82
CA ASP A 139 -24.02 7.97 -23.79
C ASP A 139 -23.48 8.31 -22.40
N GLY A 140 -24.07 9.30 -21.72
CA GLY A 140 -23.75 9.67 -20.34
C GLY A 140 -23.96 8.52 -19.35
N LEU A 141 -25.07 7.78 -19.49
CA LEU A 141 -25.35 6.58 -18.70
C LEU A 141 -24.39 5.42 -19.03
N ALA A 142 -24.12 5.19 -20.31
CA ALA A 142 -23.17 4.19 -20.78
C ALA A 142 -21.75 4.44 -20.24
N GLY A 143 -21.32 5.71 -20.16
CA GLY A 143 -20.08 6.09 -19.50
C GLY A 143 -20.04 5.72 -18.02
N VAL A 144 -21.11 6.00 -17.27
CA VAL A 144 -21.23 5.66 -15.84
C VAL A 144 -21.14 4.15 -15.63
N VAL A 145 -21.88 3.35 -16.39
CA VAL A 145 -21.86 1.89 -16.29
C VAL A 145 -20.51 1.32 -16.73
N GLY A 146 -19.99 1.78 -17.87
CA GLY A 146 -18.69 1.36 -18.39
C GLY A 146 -17.57 1.57 -17.37
N SER A 147 -17.59 2.70 -16.67
CA SER A 147 -16.55 3.00 -15.69
C SER A 147 -16.76 2.31 -14.34
N ALA A 148 -17.99 1.93 -13.97
CA ALA A 148 -18.22 1.03 -12.83
C ALA A 148 -17.68 -0.40 -13.08
N VAL A 149 -17.87 -0.93 -14.30
CA VAL A 149 -17.34 -2.24 -14.71
C VAL A 149 -15.82 -2.22 -14.80
N ASP A 150 -15.25 -1.19 -15.42
CA ASP A 150 -13.82 -0.87 -15.39
C ASP A 150 -13.25 -1.05 -13.97
N GLN A 151 -13.84 -0.39 -12.97
CA GLN A 151 -13.29 -0.45 -11.61
C GLN A 151 -13.24 -1.86 -11.04
N GLN A 152 -14.26 -2.68 -11.31
CA GLN A 152 -14.27 -4.07 -10.85
C GLN A 152 -13.17 -4.88 -11.54
N VAL A 153 -13.02 -4.73 -12.86
CA VAL A 153 -11.97 -5.39 -13.63
C VAL A 153 -10.59 -4.91 -13.20
N SER A 154 -10.40 -3.61 -13.00
CA SER A 154 -9.17 -3.02 -12.46
C SER A 154 -8.84 -3.60 -11.08
N LYS A 155 -9.81 -3.74 -10.17
CA LYS A 155 -9.58 -4.35 -8.85
C LYS A 155 -9.11 -5.79 -8.97
N ARG A 156 -9.74 -6.60 -9.83
CA ARG A 156 -9.35 -7.99 -10.07
C ARG A 156 -7.96 -8.09 -10.68
N TYR A 157 -7.67 -7.29 -11.71
CA TYR A 157 -6.37 -7.24 -12.37
C TYR A 157 -5.26 -6.84 -11.38
N LEU A 158 -5.44 -5.75 -10.64
CA LEU A 158 -4.47 -5.30 -9.64
C LEU A 158 -4.28 -6.33 -8.53
N SER A 159 -5.36 -6.98 -8.06
CA SER A 159 -5.24 -8.04 -7.06
C SER A 159 -4.44 -9.24 -7.60
N ALA A 160 -4.65 -9.64 -8.85
CA ALA A 160 -3.91 -10.72 -9.49
C ALA A 160 -2.44 -10.35 -9.73
N LEU A 161 -2.16 -9.16 -10.26
CA LEU A 161 -0.81 -8.64 -10.46
C LEU A 161 -0.03 -8.56 -9.14
N GLY A 162 -0.69 -8.06 -8.09
CA GLY A 162 -0.14 -7.99 -6.74
C GLY A 162 0.19 -9.36 -6.16
N ARG A 163 -0.74 -10.32 -6.23
CA ARG A 163 -0.51 -11.70 -5.78
C ARG A 163 0.60 -12.41 -6.55
N ASN A 164 0.73 -12.14 -7.85
CA ASN A 164 1.84 -12.70 -8.62
C ASN A 164 3.19 -12.16 -8.12
N ALA A 165 3.28 -10.86 -7.83
CA ALA A 165 4.51 -10.24 -7.36
C ALA A 165 4.84 -10.52 -5.88
N LEU A 166 3.82 -10.75 -5.05
CA LEU A 166 3.95 -10.79 -3.59
C LEU A 166 3.57 -12.13 -2.94
N GLY A 167 3.10 -13.10 -3.72
CA GLY A 167 2.62 -14.39 -3.24
C GLY A 167 1.10 -14.50 -3.22
N ALA A 168 0.58 -15.72 -3.41
CA ALA A 168 -0.86 -15.96 -3.54
C ALA A 168 -1.66 -15.72 -2.24
N ASN A 169 -1.05 -16.01 -1.09
CA ASN A 169 -1.69 -16.05 0.23
C ASN A 169 -1.66 -14.71 0.97
N ILE A 170 -1.85 -13.60 0.25
CA ILE A 170 -1.89 -12.25 0.83
C ILE A 170 -3.29 -11.66 0.77
N SER A 171 -3.56 -10.69 1.66
CA SER A 171 -4.83 -9.96 1.65
C SER A 171 -5.04 -9.20 0.32
N ASN A 172 -6.29 -9.04 -0.11
CA ASN A 172 -6.63 -8.25 -1.30
C ASN A 172 -6.05 -6.83 -1.24
N ASP A 173 -6.11 -6.20 -0.07
CA ASP A 173 -5.59 -4.86 0.13
C ASP A 173 -4.07 -4.83 -0.16
N THR A 174 -3.31 -5.74 0.46
CA THR A 174 -1.85 -5.89 0.25
C THR A 174 -1.52 -6.11 -1.22
N ALA A 175 -2.22 -7.01 -1.90
CA ALA A 175 -2.02 -7.26 -3.32
C ALA A 175 -2.25 -5.99 -4.16
N MET A 176 -3.37 -5.29 -3.93
CA MET A 176 -3.71 -4.09 -4.68
C MET A 176 -2.68 -2.96 -4.48
N GLU A 177 -2.13 -2.79 -3.29
CA GLU A 177 -1.07 -1.81 -3.05
C GLU A 177 0.21 -2.12 -3.81
N GLY A 178 0.71 -3.35 -3.72
CA GLY A 178 1.87 -3.78 -4.48
C GLY A 178 1.68 -3.56 -5.98
N ALA A 179 0.51 -3.93 -6.50
CA ALA A 179 0.17 -3.71 -7.90
C ALA A 179 0.13 -2.23 -8.30
N LYS A 180 -0.34 -1.33 -7.42
CA LYS A 180 -0.27 0.11 -7.68
C LYS A 180 1.17 0.60 -7.79
N VAL A 181 2.07 0.12 -6.91
CA VAL A 181 3.50 0.45 -6.99
C VAL A 181 4.10 -0.04 -8.31
N ILE A 182 3.76 -1.27 -8.74
CA ILE A 182 4.18 -1.83 -10.03
C ILE A 182 3.70 -0.98 -11.20
N VAL A 183 2.39 -0.73 -11.30
CA VAL A 183 1.78 0.06 -12.39
C VAL A 183 2.31 1.49 -12.41
N LYS A 184 2.61 2.10 -11.25
CA LYS A 184 3.19 3.44 -11.18
C LYS A 184 4.62 3.47 -11.73
N ASN A 185 5.43 2.45 -11.46
CA ASN A 185 6.86 2.44 -11.76
C ASN A 185 7.26 1.63 -13.01
N SER A 186 6.31 0.94 -13.67
CA SER A 186 6.53 0.22 -14.93
C SER A 186 5.64 0.78 -16.05
N GLY A 187 6.26 1.19 -17.16
CA GLY A 187 5.55 1.70 -18.33
C GLY A 187 4.72 0.61 -19.01
N ILE A 188 5.30 -0.58 -19.14
CA ILE A 188 4.66 -1.75 -19.76
C ILE A 188 3.46 -2.23 -18.93
N GLU A 189 3.60 -2.37 -17.60
CA GLU A 189 2.47 -2.83 -16.76
C GLU A 189 1.33 -1.81 -16.70
N ALA A 190 1.65 -0.51 -16.80
CA ALA A 190 0.62 0.52 -16.94
C ALA A 190 -0.15 0.41 -18.27
N ILE A 191 0.52 0.11 -19.38
CA ILE A 191 -0.18 -0.15 -20.65
C ILE A 191 -1.10 -1.35 -20.51
N LYS A 192 -0.60 -2.49 -20.01
CA LYS A 192 -1.42 -3.70 -19.84
C LYS A 192 -2.65 -3.44 -18.96
N HIS A 193 -2.45 -2.81 -17.80
CA HIS A 193 -3.54 -2.43 -16.90
C HIS A 193 -4.58 -1.55 -17.61
N ASN A 194 -4.13 -0.54 -18.35
CA ASN A 194 -5.01 0.40 -19.04
C ASN A 194 -5.73 -0.23 -20.24
N VAL A 195 -5.10 -1.14 -20.99
CA VAL A 195 -5.71 -1.87 -22.11
C VAL A 195 -6.82 -2.78 -21.58
N VAL A 196 -6.55 -3.61 -20.57
CA VAL A 196 -7.55 -4.53 -19.97
C VAL A 196 -8.75 -3.74 -19.44
N ARG A 197 -8.47 -2.63 -18.75
CA ARG A 197 -9.47 -1.69 -18.29
C ARG A 197 -10.29 -1.08 -19.43
N GLY A 198 -9.63 -0.62 -20.49
CA GLY A 198 -10.26 -0.02 -21.66
C GLY A 198 -11.16 -1.00 -22.39
N MET A 199 -10.75 -2.27 -22.52
CA MET A 199 -11.58 -3.31 -23.10
C MET A 199 -12.86 -3.54 -22.30
N ALA A 200 -12.75 -3.67 -20.97
CA ALA A 200 -13.92 -3.87 -20.12
C ALA A 200 -14.88 -2.67 -20.11
N GLY A 201 -14.34 -1.45 -20.01
CA GLY A 201 -15.14 -0.23 -20.06
C GLY A 201 -15.82 -0.03 -21.42
N GLY A 202 -15.11 -0.33 -22.51
CA GLY A 202 -15.63 -0.31 -23.86
C GLY A 202 -16.76 -1.32 -24.07
N ALA A 203 -16.57 -2.57 -23.64
CA ALA A 203 -17.59 -3.62 -23.69
C ALA A 203 -18.90 -3.19 -23.00
N ALA A 204 -18.79 -2.73 -21.75
CA ALA A 204 -19.93 -2.38 -20.92
C ALA A 204 -20.63 -1.10 -21.39
N GLY A 205 -19.86 -0.08 -21.80
CA GLY A 205 -20.43 1.14 -22.38
C GLY A 205 -21.19 0.84 -23.67
N THR A 206 -20.59 0.06 -24.58
CA THR A 206 -21.25 -0.30 -25.83
C THR A 206 -22.46 -1.20 -25.63
N PHE A 207 -22.48 -2.09 -24.63
CA PHE A 207 -23.66 -2.89 -24.30
C PHE A 207 -24.86 -2.03 -23.89
N VAL A 208 -24.66 -1.06 -22.99
CA VAL A 208 -25.74 -0.14 -22.53
C VAL A 208 -26.24 0.73 -23.67
N TRP A 209 -25.33 1.11 -24.57
CA TRP A 209 -25.67 1.89 -25.74
C TRP A 209 -26.40 1.07 -26.82
N SER A 210 -25.95 -0.15 -27.09
CA SER A 210 -26.49 -1.01 -28.15
C SER A 210 -27.85 -1.59 -27.80
N ALA A 211 -28.11 -1.88 -26.53
CA ALA A 211 -29.38 -2.49 -26.10
C ALA A 211 -30.64 -1.70 -26.53
N PRO A 212 -30.84 -0.42 -26.14
CA PRO A 212 -32.02 0.32 -26.57
C PRO A 212 -32.01 0.63 -28.07
N ARG A 213 -30.82 0.83 -28.65
CA ARG A 213 -30.66 1.17 -30.06
C ARG A 213 -31.03 0.02 -30.98
N ARG A 214 -30.52 -1.18 -30.75
CA ARG A 214 -30.78 -2.37 -31.58
C ARG A 214 -32.23 -2.84 -31.45
N VAL A 215 -32.83 -2.73 -30.27
CA VAL A 215 -34.27 -2.98 -30.08
C VAL A 215 -35.11 -1.98 -30.88
N TRP A 216 -34.73 -0.71 -30.89
CA TRP A 216 -35.41 0.31 -31.68
C TRP A 216 -35.23 0.10 -33.20
N GLU A 217 -34.01 -0.20 -33.65
CA GLU A 217 -33.70 -0.47 -35.07
C GLU A 217 -34.46 -1.70 -35.59
N ASN A 218 -34.64 -2.73 -34.76
CA ASN A 218 -35.33 -3.97 -35.13
C ASN A 218 -36.83 -3.97 -34.76
N LYS A 219 -37.42 -2.83 -34.36
CA LYS A 219 -38.81 -2.75 -33.86
C LYS A 219 -39.85 -3.35 -34.81
N ASP A 220 -39.64 -3.22 -36.11
CA ASP A 220 -40.57 -3.72 -37.15
C ASP A 220 -40.44 -5.24 -37.31
N GLN A 221 -39.24 -5.79 -37.09
CA GLN A 221 -39.02 -7.24 -36.99
C GLN A 221 -39.61 -7.80 -35.70
N PHE A 222 -39.53 -7.08 -34.59
CA PHE A 222 -40.22 -7.47 -33.35
C PHE A 222 -41.74 -7.51 -33.51
N ALA A 223 -42.30 -6.66 -34.36
CA ALA A 223 -43.72 -6.66 -34.69
C ALA A 223 -44.16 -7.81 -35.62
N THR A 224 -43.22 -8.44 -36.33
CA THR A 224 -43.53 -9.40 -37.42
C THR A 224 -42.97 -10.81 -37.21
N ASN A 225 -41.78 -10.96 -36.64
CA ASN A 225 -41.15 -12.24 -36.30
C ASN A 225 -40.27 -12.11 -35.03
N PRO A 226 -40.86 -12.28 -33.83
CA PRO A 226 -40.17 -12.02 -32.57
C PRO A 226 -38.94 -12.91 -32.31
N GLY A 227 -38.97 -14.18 -32.76
CA GLY A 227 -37.87 -15.13 -32.53
C GLY A 227 -36.59 -14.73 -33.27
N ASP A 228 -36.72 -14.43 -34.56
CA ASP A 228 -35.60 -14.00 -35.40
C ASP A 228 -35.12 -12.58 -35.02
N ALA A 229 -36.03 -11.71 -34.58
CA ALA A 229 -35.70 -10.37 -34.09
C ALA A 229 -34.84 -10.42 -32.82
N VAL A 230 -35.12 -11.34 -31.89
CA VAL A 230 -34.29 -11.55 -30.68
C VAL A 230 -32.90 -12.06 -31.06
N ALA A 231 -32.80 -13.06 -31.94
CA ALA A 231 -31.52 -13.62 -32.37
C ALA A 231 -30.66 -12.60 -33.13
N THR A 232 -31.27 -11.83 -34.03
CA THR A 232 -30.62 -10.78 -34.82
C THR A 232 -30.11 -9.65 -33.92
N THR A 233 -30.97 -9.17 -33.01
CA THR A 233 -30.61 -8.14 -32.02
C THR A 233 -29.45 -8.59 -31.13
N ALA A 234 -29.50 -9.83 -30.61
CA ALA A 234 -28.43 -10.37 -29.77
C ALA A 234 -27.09 -10.49 -30.52
N SER A 235 -27.10 -10.95 -31.77
CA SER A 235 -25.90 -11.06 -32.62
C SER A 235 -25.27 -9.69 -32.90
N GLN A 236 -26.09 -8.69 -33.26
CA GLN A 236 -25.62 -7.32 -33.50
C GLN A 236 -25.05 -6.68 -32.23
N MET A 237 -25.72 -6.87 -31.08
CA MET A 237 -25.21 -6.41 -29.79
C MET A 237 -23.87 -7.06 -29.44
N ALA A 238 -23.68 -8.35 -29.73
CA ALA A 238 -22.41 -9.04 -29.49
C ALA A 238 -21.28 -8.47 -30.36
N GLN A 239 -21.55 -8.15 -31.63
CA GLN A 239 -20.59 -7.49 -32.52
C GLN A 239 -20.22 -6.09 -32.04
N ASP A 240 -21.22 -5.30 -31.62
CA ASP A 240 -21.01 -3.95 -31.07
C ASP A 240 -20.12 -4.03 -29.82
N VAL A 241 -20.41 -4.96 -28.89
CA VAL A 241 -19.61 -5.17 -27.66
C VAL A 241 -18.17 -5.59 -27.98
N ALA A 242 -17.96 -6.48 -28.96
CA ALA A 242 -16.63 -6.88 -29.40
C ALA A 242 -15.84 -5.69 -29.97
N PHE A 243 -16.48 -4.87 -30.81
CA PHE A 243 -15.88 -3.65 -31.35
C PHE A 243 -15.56 -2.64 -30.24
N GLY A 244 -16.51 -2.38 -29.35
CA GLY A 244 -16.34 -1.49 -28.19
C GLY A 244 -15.18 -1.92 -27.29
N SER A 245 -15.02 -3.23 -27.08
CA SER A 245 -13.90 -3.79 -26.32
C SER A 245 -12.55 -3.51 -27.00
N LEU A 246 -12.41 -3.86 -28.27
CA LEU A 246 -11.16 -3.65 -29.02
C LEU A 246 -10.79 -2.17 -29.07
N PHE A 247 -11.76 -1.32 -29.37
CA PHE A 247 -11.56 0.11 -29.49
C PHE A 247 -11.21 0.76 -28.15
N GLY A 248 -11.93 0.39 -27.08
CA GLY A 248 -11.65 0.86 -25.72
C GLY A 248 -10.22 0.49 -25.27
N GLY A 249 -9.78 -0.75 -25.53
CA GLY A 249 -8.41 -1.18 -25.24
C GLY A 249 -7.34 -0.46 -26.06
N ALA A 250 -7.58 -0.27 -27.37
CA ALA A 250 -6.65 0.42 -28.26
C ALA A 250 -6.48 1.89 -27.88
N LEU A 251 -7.57 2.59 -27.56
CA LEU A 251 -7.52 4.00 -27.14
C LEU A 251 -6.74 4.20 -25.85
N THR A 252 -7.03 3.42 -24.80
CA THR A 252 -6.38 3.57 -23.50
C THR A 252 -4.92 3.12 -23.54
N GLY A 253 -4.61 2.07 -24.30
CA GLY A 253 -3.24 1.61 -24.55
C GLY A 253 -2.39 2.66 -25.27
N THR A 254 -2.91 3.20 -26.37
CA THR A 254 -2.23 4.24 -27.17
C THR A 254 -2.05 5.53 -26.38
N GLY A 255 -3.09 5.99 -25.67
CA GLY A 255 -2.99 7.16 -24.80
C GLY A 255 -1.90 7.00 -23.74
N THR A 256 -1.85 5.84 -23.07
CA THR A 256 -0.81 5.54 -22.08
C THR A 256 0.59 5.53 -22.69
N ALA A 257 0.74 4.95 -23.88
CA ALA A 257 2.00 4.89 -24.59
C ALA A 257 2.53 6.29 -24.96
N LEU A 258 1.65 7.22 -25.35
CA LEU A 258 2.03 8.61 -25.63
C LEU A 258 2.52 9.33 -24.37
N PHE A 259 1.82 9.21 -23.23
CA PHE A 259 2.24 9.87 -21.97
C PHE A 259 3.50 9.27 -21.34
N ARG A 260 3.70 7.95 -21.52
CA ARG A 260 4.85 7.23 -20.95
C ARG A 260 5.93 6.92 -21.98
N GLY A 261 5.89 7.54 -23.15
CA GLY A 261 6.74 7.19 -24.29
C GLY A 261 8.23 7.17 -23.97
N ARG A 262 8.73 8.12 -23.17
CA ARG A 262 10.13 8.14 -22.71
C ARG A 262 10.49 6.93 -21.85
N GLN A 263 9.62 6.59 -20.89
CA GLN A 263 9.83 5.44 -19.99
C GLN A 263 9.79 4.12 -20.79
N ILE A 264 8.81 3.97 -21.69
CA ILE A 264 8.67 2.78 -22.54
C ILE A 264 9.86 2.63 -23.48
N ALA A 265 10.27 3.70 -24.15
CA ALA A 265 11.43 3.69 -25.03
C ALA A 265 12.71 3.34 -24.26
N GLY A 266 12.86 3.81 -23.02
CA GLY A 266 13.98 3.43 -22.15
C GLY A 266 13.93 1.95 -21.72
N GLU A 267 12.78 1.44 -21.29
CA GLU A 267 12.57 0.03 -20.92
C GLU A 267 12.83 -0.93 -22.10
N LEU A 268 12.35 -0.58 -23.30
CA LEU A 268 12.61 -1.35 -24.53
C LEU A 268 14.06 -1.22 -24.98
N GLY A 269 14.61 -0.01 -24.93
CA GLY A 269 16.00 0.27 -25.27
C GLY A 269 16.98 -0.53 -24.40
N ALA A 270 16.68 -0.71 -23.11
CA ALA A 270 17.51 -1.51 -22.22
C ALA A 270 17.50 -3.02 -22.53
N LYS A 271 16.52 -3.53 -23.29
CA LYS A 271 16.54 -4.94 -23.74
C LYS A 271 17.55 -5.21 -24.86
N ILE A 272 17.97 -4.16 -25.57
CA ILE A 272 18.87 -4.25 -26.74
C ILE A 272 20.22 -3.56 -26.53
N ARG A 273 20.37 -2.76 -25.47
CA ARG A 273 21.61 -2.07 -25.12
C ARG A 273 22.48 -2.94 -24.22
N SER A 274 23.79 -2.88 -24.43
CA SER A 274 24.77 -3.53 -23.57
C SER A 274 24.84 -2.84 -22.19
N GLU A 275 25.09 -3.66 -21.16
CA GLU A 275 25.28 -3.26 -19.77
C GLU A 275 26.76 -3.06 -19.41
N ASP A 276 27.70 -3.19 -20.36
CA ASP A 276 29.16 -3.20 -20.11
C ASP A 276 29.71 -1.88 -19.52
N LYS A 277 28.88 -0.83 -19.45
CA LYS A 277 29.26 0.50 -18.94
C LYS A 277 28.68 0.82 -17.57
N VAL A 278 28.00 -0.12 -16.92
CA VAL A 278 27.45 0.08 -15.57
C VAL A 278 28.11 -0.87 -14.57
N MET A 279 28.33 -0.39 -13.36
CA MET A 279 28.71 -1.23 -12.23
C MET A 279 27.47 -1.97 -11.71
N ARG A 280 27.59 -3.28 -11.53
CA ARG A 280 26.53 -4.14 -10.99
C ARG A 280 26.79 -4.46 -9.53
N ILE A 281 25.80 -4.22 -8.67
CA ILE A 281 25.82 -4.61 -7.26
C ILE A 281 24.43 -5.11 -6.88
N ASP A 282 24.40 -6.32 -6.35
CA ASP A 282 23.19 -7.04 -6.02
C ASP A 282 22.94 -6.98 -4.49
N GLY A 283 22.08 -6.07 -4.06
CA GLY A 283 21.65 -5.98 -2.66
C GLY A 283 20.54 -6.98 -2.35
N ARG A 284 20.71 -7.75 -1.29
CA ARG A 284 19.67 -8.56 -0.65
C ARG A 284 19.39 -7.93 0.69
N PHE A 285 18.14 -7.70 1.04
CA PHE A 285 17.87 -7.02 2.30
C PHE A 285 16.57 -7.46 2.95
N MET A 286 16.54 -7.35 4.28
CA MET A 286 15.32 -7.39 5.08
C MET A 286 15.33 -6.25 6.08
N GLY A 287 14.16 -5.68 6.32
CA GLY A 287 13.89 -4.81 7.47
C GLY A 287 12.66 -5.34 8.19
N ASP A 288 12.43 -4.85 9.42
CA ASP A 288 11.19 -5.12 10.16
C ASP A 288 10.93 -6.62 10.35
N PHE A 289 11.99 -7.41 10.54
CA PHE A 289 11.91 -8.86 10.70
C PHE A 289 11.16 -9.24 11.97
N HIS A 290 11.30 -8.43 13.03
CA HIS A 290 10.54 -8.56 14.28
C HIS A 290 10.58 -9.96 14.89
N SER A 291 11.74 -10.60 14.88
CA SER A 291 11.98 -11.94 15.42
C SER A 291 11.11 -13.06 14.81
N ASN A 292 10.65 -12.95 13.56
CA ASN A 292 9.87 -14.03 12.91
C ASN A 292 10.75 -15.20 12.43
N LEU A 293 11.41 -15.88 13.37
CA LEU A 293 12.39 -16.96 13.12
C LEU A 293 11.87 -18.08 12.21
N ASP A 294 10.55 -18.31 12.18
CA ASP A 294 9.94 -19.36 11.33
C ASP A 294 10.10 -19.10 9.83
N GLN A 295 10.38 -17.85 9.41
CA GLN A 295 10.62 -17.51 8.01
C GLN A 295 12.08 -17.74 7.57
N LEU A 296 13.04 -17.75 8.49
CA LEU A 296 14.47 -17.79 8.15
C LEU A 296 14.90 -19.04 7.37
N PRO A 297 14.41 -20.27 7.67
CA PRO A 297 14.78 -21.45 6.90
C PRO A 297 14.42 -21.34 5.41
N TYR A 298 13.23 -20.82 5.10
CA TYR A 298 12.78 -20.62 3.72
C TYR A 298 13.49 -19.44 3.06
N MET A 299 13.72 -18.37 3.82
CA MET A 299 14.48 -17.21 3.35
C MET A 299 15.91 -17.58 3.01
N LYS A 300 16.54 -18.48 3.77
CA LYS A 300 17.89 -18.98 3.48
C LYS A 300 17.93 -19.69 2.12
N SER A 301 16.96 -20.56 1.82
CA SER A 301 16.85 -21.21 0.50
C SER A 301 16.72 -20.20 -0.64
N ALA A 302 15.88 -19.17 -0.46
CA ALA A 302 15.76 -18.09 -1.45
C ALA A 302 17.07 -17.29 -1.60
N LEU A 303 17.72 -16.96 -0.49
CA LEU A 303 18.97 -16.21 -0.46
C LEU A 303 20.10 -16.98 -1.17
N ASP A 304 20.25 -18.27 -0.89
CA ASP A 304 21.24 -19.13 -1.54
C ASP A 304 21.03 -19.18 -3.05
N LYS A 305 19.78 -19.32 -3.50
CA LYS A 305 19.44 -19.31 -4.91
C LYS A 305 19.83 -17.99 -5.58
N LEU A 306 19.54 -16.86 -4.94
CA LEU A 306 19.88 -15.53 -5.47
C LEU A 306 21.40 -15.29 -5.46
N ASN A 307 22.10 -15.70 -4.40
CA ASN A 307 23.55 -15.55 -4.29
C ASN A 307 24.28 -16.42 -5.32
N ALA A 308 23.81 -17.65 -5.57
CA ALA A 308 24.33 -18.50 -6.63
C ALA A 308 24.15 -17.86 -8.02
N GLN A 309 23.02 -17.18 -8.27
CA GLN A 309 22.79 -16.44 -9.52
C GLN A 309 23.73 -15.24 -9.67
N SER A 310 23.98 -14.48 -8.60
CA SER A 310 24.91 -13.35 -8.62
C SER A 310 26.34 -13.85 -8.84
N TYR A 311 26.75 -14.91 -8.16
CA TYR A 311 28.04 -15.56 -8.32
C TYR A 311 28.28 -16.04 -9.76
N ALA A 312 27.31 -16.74 -10.36
CA ALA A 312 27.40 -17.20 -11.75
C ALA A 312 27.55 -16.07 -12.78
N LYS A 313 27.12 -14.84 -12.43
CA LYS A 313 27.26 -13.64 -13.26
C LYS A 313 28.52 -12.82 -12.93
N GLY A 314 29.30 -13.22 -11.92
CA GLY A 314 30.42 -12.42 -11.41
C GLY A 314 29.97 -11.10 -10.76
N THR A 315 28.71 -10.99 -10.35
CA THR A 315 28.15 -9.77 -9.73
C THR A 315 28.35 -9.82 -8.22
N PRO A 316 28.98 -8.80 -7.60
CA PRO A 316 29.04 -8.68 -6.15
C PRO A 316 27.64 -8.62 -5.53
N SER A 317 27.40 -9.40 -4.47
CA SER A 317 26.15 -9.35 -3.71
C SER A 317 26.37 -9.24 -2.20
N SER A 318 25.41 -8.61 -1.51
CA SER A 318 25.39 -8.43 -0.05
C SER A 318 24.04 -8.83 0.53
N PHE A 319 24.03 -9.32 1.77
CA PHE A 319 22.81 -9.44 2.56
C PHE A 319 22.84 -8.49 3.76
N ASP A 320 21.89 -7.55 3.77
CA ASP A 320 21.88 -6.40 4.65
C ASP A 320 20.60 -6.37 5.50
N ILE A 321 20.73 -6.03 6.78
CA ILE A 321 19.62 -5.92 7.73
C ILE A 321 19.34 -4.44 7.95
N THR A 322 18.22 -3.95 7.43
CA THR A 322 17.85 -2.52 7.44
C THR A 322 17.05 -2.16 8.69
N GLY A 323 17.42 -2.68 9.86
CA GLY A 323 16.80 -2.41 11.17
C GLY A 323 15.57 -3.24 11.55
N ASP A 324 15.20 -3.16 12.83
CA ASP A 324 14.11 -3.91 13.48
C ASP A 324 14.20 -5.43 13.26
N ALA A 325 15.40 -5.98 13.48
CA ALA A 325 15.59 -7.43 13.53
C ALA A 325 14.84 -8.05 14.71
N LEU A 326 14.72 -7.29 15.79
CA LEU A 326 14.18 -7.72 17.08
C LEU A 326 12.73 -7.23 17.29
N SER A 327 12.12 -7.80 18.33
CA SER A 327 10.83 -7.38 18.92
C SER A 327 9.63 -7.44 17.97
N GLY A 328 8.65 -8.26 18.33
CA GLY A 328 7.32 -8.25 17.70
C GLY A 328 6.67 -9.62 17.63
N HIS A 329 7.46 -10.67 17.39
CA HIS A 329 7.03 -12.06 17.61
C HIS A 329 7.43 -12.52 19.01
N VAL A 330 6.68 -13.49 19.55
CA VAL A 330 6.96 -14.05 20.88
C VAL A 330 8.34 -14.69 20.95
N ASN A 331 8.89 -15.10 19.80
CA ASN A 331 10.25 -15.62 19.67
C ASN A 331 11.28 -14.77 20.43
N PHE A 332 11.20 -13.44 20.36
CA PHE A 332 12.16 -12.54 21.03
C PHE A 332 12.28 -12.80 22.54
N ALA A 333 11.19 -13.21 23.19
CA ALA A 333 11.19 -13.54 24.61
C ALA A 333 12.00 -14.80 24.95
N PHE A 334 12.29 -15.66 23.97
CA PHE A 334 12.98 -16.94 24.12
C PHE A 334 14.39 -16.94 23.55
N THR A 335 14.84 -15.84 22.94
CA THR A 335 16.10 -15.80 22.16
C THR A 335 17.27 -15.18 22.91
N LYS A 336 17.19 -15.11 24.25
CA LYS A 336 18.21 -14.51 25.12
C LYS A 336 18.54 -13.08 24.72
N GLY A 337 17.49 -12.29 24.45
CA GLY A 337 17.64 -10.89 24.06
C GLY A 337 18.20 -10.74 22.65
N GLY A 338 17.70 -11.51 21.69
CA GLY A 338 18.04 -11.32 20.27
C GLY A 338 19.26 -12.10 19.77
N GLN A 339 19.90 -12.92 20.62
CA GLN A 339 21.11 -13.65 20.27
C GLN A 339 20.85 -14.63 19.12
N VAL A 340 19.77 -15.40 19.19
CA VAL A 340 19.43 -16.41 18.17
C VAL A 340 19.15 -15.76 16.82
N GLU A 341 18.48 -14.60 16.80
CA GLU A 341 18.21 -13.82 15.59
C GLU A 341 19.52 -13.44 14.91
N TYR A 342 20.42 -12.73 15.60
CA TYR A 342 21.64 -12.23 14.96
C TYR A 342 22.65 -13.33 14.62
N GLU A 343 22.82 -14.35 15.47
CA GLU A 343 23.65 -15.51 15.13
C GLU A 343 23.13 -16.17 13.85
N THR A 344 21.82 -16.42 13.76
CA THR A 344 21.21 -17.03 12.57
C THR A 344 21.36 -16.14 11.34
N LEU A 345 21.09 -14.83 11.45
CA LEU A 345 21.21 -13.90 10.33
C LEU A 345 22.66 -13.80 9.81
N ILE A 346 23.65 -13.79 10.71
CA ILE A 346 25.07 -13.76 10.35
C ILE A 346 25.50 -15.10 9.71
N ASP A 347 25.01 -16.23 10.21
CA ASP A 347 25.19 -17.55 9.60
C ASP A 347 24.55 -17.64 8.20
N MET A 348 23.44 -16.93 7.99
CA MET A 348 22.83 -16.69 6.68
C MET A 348 23.58 -15.66 5.82
N GLN A 349 24.79 -15.27 6.24
CA GLN A 349 25.69 -14.35 5.55
C GLN A 349 25.27 -12.87 5.57
N ALA A 350 24.51 -12.42 6.58
CA ALA A 350 24.33 -10.99 6.81
C ALA A 350 25.69 -10.31 7.04
N ARG A 351 25.91 -9.13 6.46
CA ARG A 351 27.19 -8.39 6.54
C ARG A 351 27.04 -6.98 7.08
N LYS A 352 25.92 -6.32 6.80
CA LYS A 352 25.64 -4.96 7.26
C LYS A 352 24.37 -4.99 8.10
N ILE A 353 24.44 -4.41 9.29
CA ILE A 353 23.33 -4.35 10.24
C ILE A 353 23.11 -2.89 10.60
N ILE A 354 21.92 -2.38 10.33
CA ILE A 354 21.49 -1.04 10.68
C ILE A 354 20.65 -1.17 11.94
N LEU A 355 20.80 -0.24 12.89
CA LEU A 355 19.94 -0.19 14.06
C LEU A 355 18.56 0.32 13.64
N GLY A 356 17.50 -0.36 14.06
CA GLY A 356 16.14 0.17 14.07
C GLY A 356 15.77 0.71 15.45
N ASN A 357 14.48 1.00 15.63
CA ASN A 357 13.97 1.49 16.91
C ASN A 357 13.72 0.36 17.92
N HIS A 358 13.54 -0.87 17.46
CA HIS A 358 13.24 -2.03 18.30
C HIS A 358 14.49 -2.80 18.78
N GLU A 359 15.68 -2.48 18.30
CA GLU A 359 16.94 -3.09 18.75
C GLU A 359 17.16 -2.93 20.26
N HIS A 360 16.61 -1.86 20.85
CA HIS A 360 16.72 -1.51 22.27
C HIS A 360 15.57 -2.03 23.14
N ASP A 361 14.65 -2.81 22.57
CA ASP A 361 13.52 -3.37 23.31
C ASP A 361 13.94 -4.45 24.32
N ALA A 362 13.08 -4.68 25.30
CA ALA A 362 13.03 -5.85 26.14
C ALA A 362 11.73 -6.62 25.88
N ALA A 363 11.73 -7.93 26.13
CA ALA A 363 10.54 -8.76 26.00
C ALA A 363 9.36 -8.16 26.79
N GLY A 364 8.17 -8.16 26.19
CA GLY A 364 6.97 -7.55 26.75
C GLY A 364 6.75 -6.06 26.40
N GLY A 365 7.70 -5.43 25.72
CA GLY A 365 7.56 -4.07 25.19
C GLY A 365 8.08 -2.95 26.08
N LEU A 366 9.01 -3.28 26.98
CA LEU A 366 9.85 -2.28 27.66
C LEU A 366 11.13 -2.05 26.86
N PHE A 367 12.05 -1.23 27.38
CA PHE A 367 13.35 -0.97 26.77
C PHE A 367 14.49 -1.38 27.70
N ASP A 368 15.55 -1.95 27.15
CA ASP A 368 16.82 -2.25 27.80
C ASP A 368 17.96 -1.94 26.82
N VAL A 369 18.46 -0.70 26.88
CA VAL A 369 19.47 -0.20 25.94
C VAL A 369 20.81 -0.95 26.09
N PRO A 370 21.40 -1.14 27.30
CA PRO A 370 22.66 -1.87 27.46
C PRO A 370 22.64 -3.31 26.94
N ARG A 371 21.49 -4.00 27.00
CA ARG A 371 21.37 -5.41 26.59
C ARG A 371 21.92 -5.67 25.20
N TRP A 372 21.54 -4.86 24.21
CA TRP A 372 21.89 -5.14 22.82
C TRP A 372 23.40 -5.07 22.59
N GLY A 373 24.08 -4.05 23.15
CA GLY A 373 25.54 -3.95 23.06
C GLY A 373 26.28 -5.10 23.75
N LYS A 374 25.80 -5.55 24.92
CA LYS A 374 26.34 -6.73 25.64
C LYS A 374 26.19 -8.01 24.82
N MET A 375 25.03 -8.19 24.20
CA MET A 375 24.71 -9.38 23.40
C MET A 375 25.50 -9.40 22.08
N MET A 376 25.58 -8.27 21.37
CA MET A 376 26.21 -8.21 20.06
C MET A 376 27.74 -8.25 20.08
N ARG A 377 28.38 -7.72 21.13
CA ARG A 377 29.86 -7.70 21.22
C ARG A 377 30.52 -9.07 20.99
N PRO A 378 30.19 -10.14 21.74
CA PRO A 378 30.80 -11.46 21.51
C PRO A 378 30.43 -12.07 20.14
N ILE A 379 29.28 -11.70 19.57
CA ILE A 379 28.89 -12.14 18.22
C ILE A 379 29.78 -11.47 17.17
N LEU A 380 30.01 -10.17 17.28
CA LEU A 380 30.82 -9.39 16.33
C LEU A 380 32.31 -9.70 16.45
N GLU A 381 32.82 -9.99 17.66
CA GLU A 381 34.21 -10.45 17.86
C GLU A 381 34.50 -11.76 17.11
N LYS A 382 33.53 -12.67 17.06
CA LYS A 382 33.61 -13.92 16.27
C LYS A 382 33.39 -13.70 14.77
N ASN A 383 32.81 -12.56 14.39
CA ASN A 383 32.39 -12.25 13.03
C ASN A 383 32.90 -10.87 12.58
N PRO A 384 34.23 -10.67 12.47
CA PRO A 384 34.83 -9.35 12.25
C PRO A 384 34.46 -8.70 10.89
N ASN A 385 33.93 -9.49 9.96
CA ASN A 385 33.47 -9.03 8.65
C ASN A 385 32.04 -8.45 8.68
N VAL A 386 31.36 -8.52 9.82
CA VAL A 386 30.04 -7.90 10.02
C VAL A 386 30.23 -6.49 10.55
N SER A 387 29.55 -5.52 9.95
CA SER A 387 29.57 -4.14 10.42
C SER A 387 28.19 -3.68 10.86
N VAL A 388 28.13 -3.09 12.04
CA VAL A 388 26.95 -2.36 12.52
C VAL A 388 27.10 -0.90 12.12
N ILE A 389 26.10 -0.39 11.40
CA ILE A 389 26.13 0.95 10.82
C ILE A 389 25.06 1.81 11.50
N ASN A 390 25.48 2.94 12.05
CA ASN A 390 24.64 3.92 12.72
C ASN A 390 25.29 5.30 12.60
N SER A 391 24.72 6.17 11.77
CA SER A 391 25.23 7.52 11.57
C SER A 391 24.60 8.57 12.48
N ASN A 392 23.36 8.36 12.94
CA ASN A 392 22.55 9.45 13.47
C ASN A 392 21.96 9.20 14.87
N LEU A 393 22.28 8.06 15.51
CA LEU A 393 22.05 7.85 16.94
C LEU A 393 23.36 7.97 17.71
N ASP A 394 23.42 8.90 18.67
CA ASP A 394 24.54 9.00 19.62
C ASP A 394 24.31 8.01 20.77
N VAL A 395 25.06 6.91 20.73
CA VAL A 395 25.04 5.83 21.74
C VAL A 395 26.16 5.96 22.77
N SER A 396 26.92 7.07 22.77
CA SER A 396 28.10 7.26 23.63
C SER A 396 27.80 7.26 25.13
N ALA A 397 26.54 7.49 25.52
CA ALA A 397 26.10 7.37 26.91
C ALA A 397 26.14 5.92 27.44
N TYR A 398 26.33 4.92 26.57
CA TYR A 398 26.29 3.50 26.90
C TYR A 398 27.63 2.82 26.55
N PRO A 399 28.49 2.52 27.56
CA PRO A 399 29.79 1.87 27.34
C PRO A 399 29.72 0.55 26.56
N GLU A 400 28.59 -0.15 26.67
CA GLU A 400 28.29 -1.39 25.95
C GLU A 400 28.38 -1.25 24.43
N TYR A 401 28.20 -0.04 23.89
CA TYR A 401 28.26 0.25 22.45
C TYR A 401 29.65 0.69 21.96
N HIS A 402 30.60 0.96 22.86
CA HIS A 402 31.92 1.45 22.49
C HIS A 402 32.60 0.52 21.47
N GLY A 403 32.96 1.10 20.32
CA GLY A 403 33.61 0.41 19.20
C GLY A 403 32.72 -0.53 18.39
N LEU A 404 31.42 -0.67 18.68
CA LEU A 404 30.53 -1.60 17.97
C LEU A 404 29.96 -1.00 16.67
N THR A 405 29.64 0.29 16.68
CA THR A 405 28.98 0.96 15.55
C THR A 405 29.94 1.82 14.75
N LYS A 406 29.71 1.90 13.44
CA LYS A 406 30.41 2.82 12.51
C LYS A 406 29.39 3.77 11.87
N PRO A 407 29.74 5.03 11.56
CA PRO A 407 28.82 5.89 10.82
C PRO A 407 28.56 5.36 9.41
N TYR A 408 29.61 4.91 8.73
CA TYR A 408 29.55 4.31 7.40
C TYR A 408 30.60 3.21 7.24
N VAL A 409 30.43 2.38 6.21
CA VAL A 409 31.42 1.40 5.76
C VAL A 409 31.78 1.64 4.31
N ILE A 410 33.03 1.38 3.94
CA ILE A 410 33.52 1.54 2.57
C ILE A 410 34.05 0.19 2.10
N GLU A 411 33.50 -0.29 0.99
CA GLU A 411 33.85 -1.55 0.36
C GLU A 411 34.44 -1.28 -1.04
N GLU A 412 35.42 -2.07 -1.46
CA GLU A 412 35.95 -2.02 -2.82
C GLU A 412 35.26 -3.08 -3.69
N VAL A 413 34.69 -2.66 -4.81
CA VAL A 413 34.03 -3.55 -5.77
C VAL A 413 34.63 -3.38 -7.16
N MET A 414 34.56 -4.44 -7.96
CA MET A 414 34.97 -4.38 -9.36
C MET A 414 33.88 -3.73 -10.21
N ALA A 415 34.23 -2.66 -10.92
CA ALA A 415 33.40 -2.01 -11.92
C ALA A 415 34.04 -2.16 -13.32
N PRO A 416 33.31 -1.86 -14.41
CA PRO A 416 33.90 -1.85 -15.75
C PRO A 416 35.07 -0.87 -15.91
N TRP A 417 35.15 0.16 -15.06
CA TRP A 417 36.25 1.13 -15.02
C TRP A 417 37.30 0.83 -13.93
N GLY A 418 37.29 -0.40 -13.38
CA GLY A 418 38.26 -0.86 -12.38
C GLY A 418 37.73 -0.88 -10.94
N LYS A 419 38.66 -1.05 -10.00
CA LYS A 419 38.38 -1.07 -8.55
C LYS A 419 37.74 0.25 -8.10
N THR A 420 36.57 0.15 -7.49
CA THR A 420 35.73 1.30 -7.14
C THR A 420 35.29 1.20 -5.69
N LYS A 421 35.45 2.29 -4.92
CA LYS A 421 34.95 2.38 -3.55
C LYS A 421 33.46 2.68 -3.55
N VAL A 422 32.71 1.93 -2.73
CA VAL A 422 31.29 2.11 -2.48
C VAL A 422 31.09 2.29 -0.98
N ALA A 423 30.43 3.38 -0.58
CA ALA A 423 30.11 3.62 0.82
C ALA A 423 28.67 3.21 1.13
N THR A 424 28.44 2.59 2.28
CA THR A 424 27.09 2.38 2.84
C THR A 424 26.94 3.20 4.11
N ILE A 425 25.88 4.02 4.16
CA ILE A 425 25.52 4.88 5.31
C ILE A 425 24.25 4.29 5.94
N GLY A 426 24.24 4.20 7.28
CA GLY A 426 23.12 3.68 8.07
C GLY A 426 22.37 4.78 8.79
N LEU A 427 21.04 4.87 8.60
CA LEU A 427 20.19 5.89 9.25
C LEU A 427 19.03 5.24 10.01
N THR A 428 18.69 5.78 11.17
CA THR A 428 17.59 5.28 12.03
C THR A 428 16.62 6.41 12.39
N THR A 429 15.35 6.09 12.52
CA THR A 429 14.30 7.03 12.96
C THR A 429 14.59 7.59 14.37
N GLU A 430 14.00 8.76 14.68
CA GLU A 430 14.07 9.36 16.02
C GLU A 430 13.47 8.46 17.11
N GLU A 431 12.57 7.53 16.76
CA GLU A 431 12.00 6.57 17.70
C GLU A 431 13.05 5.65 18.34
N GLY A 432 14.22 5.49 17.71
CA GLY A 432 15.35 4.73 18.26
C GLY A 432 16.09 5.45 19.40
N ALA A 433 15.86 6.76 19.59
CA ALA A 433 16.47 7.53 20.67
C ALA A 433 15.74 7.33 22.02
N VAL A 434 15.94 6.15 22.60
CA VAL A 434 15.41 5.79 23.92
C VAL A 434 16.46 5.91 25.02
N GLY A 435 16.01 6.13 26.25
CA GLY A 435 16.92 6.35 27.39
C GLY A 435 17.75 7.62 27.20
N ALA A 436 19.07 7.47 27.24
CA ALA A 436 20.05 8.54 27.05
C ALA A 436 20.64 8.59 25.62
N ILE A 437 20.14 7.78 24.68
CA ILE A 437 20.52 7.86 23.26
C ILE A 437 20.01 9.19 22.72
N LYS A 438 20.86 9.95 22.01
CA LYS A 438 20.45 11.20 21.36
C LYS A 438 20.23 10.98 19.87
N TYR A 439 19.20 11.61 19.32
CA TYR A 439 18.93 11.61 17.89
C TYR A 439 19.56 12.83 17.21
N HIS A 440 20.17 12.59 16.05
CA HIS A 440 20.51 13.61 15.08
C HIS A 440 19.61 13.46 13.85
N ASP A 441 19.19 14.59 13.28
CA ASP A 441 18.32 14.58 12.11
C ASP A 441 18.92 13.75 10.97
N ALA A 442 18.14 12.77 10.49
CA ALA A 442 18.62 11.81 9.49
C ALA A 442 18.97 12.48 8.15
N GLU A 443 18.20 13.49 7.72
CA GLU A 443 18.45 14.20 6.47
C GLU A 443 19.75 15.00 6.55
N GLN A 444 19.93 15.81 7.60
CA GLN A 444 21.14 16.58 7.80
C GLN A 444 22.37 15.68 7.95
N THR A 445 22.24 14.57 8.67
CA THR A 445 23.32 13.60 8.87
C THR A 445 23.74 12.95 7.56
N ALA A 446 22.79 12.50 6.73
CA ALA A 446 23.07 11.95 5.41
C ALA A 446 23.76 12.97 4.50
N ILE A 447 23.25 14.20 4.44
CA ILE A 447 23.85 15.27 3.62
C ILE A 447 25.31 15.52 4.03
N ALA A 448 25.58 15.60 5.35
CA ALA A 448 26.92 15.81 5.87
C ALA A 448 27.86 14.63 5.53
N ALA A 449 27.42 13.39 5.78
CA ALA A 449 28.20 12.19 5.50
C ALA A 449 28.50 12.02 4.01
N ILE A 450 27.52 12.29 3.13
CA ILE A 450 27.71 12.22 1.68
C ILE A 450 28.69 13.30 1.21
N LYS A 451 28.61 14.52 1.74
CA LYS A 451 29.56 15.61 1.42
C LYS A 451 30.98 15.24 1.86
N ASP A 452 31.15 14.66 3.04
CA ASP A 452 32.43 14.14 3.53
C ASP A 452 33.01 13.05 2.61
N LEU A 453 32.23 12.00 2.31
CA LEU A 453 32.65 10.91 1.42
C LEU A 453 33.00 11.40 0.01
N ASN A 454 32.22 12.33 -0.54
CA ASN A 454 32.50 12.93 -1.85
C ASN A 454 33.81 13.74 -1.83
N SER A 455 34.13 14.42 -0.73
CA SER A 455 35.39 15.16 -0.57
C SER A 455 36.61 14.22 -0.59
N GLN A 456 36.42 12.96 -0.18
CA GLN A 456 37.41 11.88 -0.25
C GLN A 456 37.42 11.17 -1.63
N GLY A 457 36.62 11.64 -2.59
CA GLY A 457 36.51 11.07 -3.94
C GLY A 457 35.59 9.86 -4.06
N ILE A 458 34.84 9.51 -3.02
CA ILE A 458 33.90 8.37 -3.01
C ILE A 458 32.54 8.84 -3.51
N LYS A 459 32.21 8.48 -4.76
CA LYS A 459 30.97 8.91 -5.45
C LYS A 459 29.83 7.90 -5.39
N HIS A 460 30.12 6.64 -5.10
CA HIS A 460 29.15 5.55 -5.13
C HIS A 460 28.66 5.31 -3.71
N ILE A 461 27.41 5.70 -3.44
CA ILE A 461 26.87 5.74 -2.08
C ILE A 461 25.55 4.98 -2.03
N VAL A 462 25.42 4.08 -1.07
CA VAL A 462 24.21 3.33 -0.74
C VAL A 462 23.71 3.82 0.61
N LEU A 463 22.39 4.04 0.72
CA LEU A 463 21.76 4.31 2.00
C LEU A 463 20.96 3.09 2.44
N ASP A 464 21.29 2.58 3.61
CA ASP A 464 20.53 1.54 4.30
C ASP A 464 19.82 2.21 5.48
N THR A 465 18.50 2.25 5.46
CA THR A 465 17.74 3.14 6.34
C THR A 465 16.69 2.39 7.15
N HIS A 466 16.39 2.91 8.32
CA HIS A 466 15.29 2.51 9.17
C HIS A 466 14.51 3.76 9.61
N ILE A 467 14.15 4.60 8.63
CA ILE A 467 13.49 5.91 8.85
C ILE A 467 12.04 5.95 8.36
N GLY A 468 11.60 4.95 7.58
CA GLY A 468 10.28 4.94 6.95
C GLY A 468 10.33 5.32 5.46
N LEU A 469 9.33 4.88 4.70
CA LEU A 469 9.30 5.09 3.24
C LEU A 469 8.99 6.56 2.92
N GLY A 470 8.11 7.18 3.68
CA GLY A 470 7.82 8.61 3.57
C GLY A 470 9.05 9.47 3.83
N GLU A 471 9.82 9.17 4.87
CA GLU A 471 11.08 9.85 5.17
C GLU A 471 12.17 9.55 4.13
N ASP A 472 12.30 8.32 3.62
CA ASP A 472 13.22 8.01 2.51
C ASP A 472 12.88 8.81 1.24
N LEU A 473 11.59 9.00 0.95
CA LEU A 473 11.14 9.82 -0.18
C LEU A 473 11.47 11.31 0.01
N LYS A 474 11.39 11.82 1.25
CA LYS A 474 11.80 13.20 1.59
C LYS A 474 13.31 13.36 1.47
N LEU A 475 14.07 12.43 2.04
CA LEU A 475 15.52 12.37 1.96
C LEU A 475 15.99 12.35 0.50
N ALA A 476 15.44 11.48 -0.34
CA ALA A 476 15.80 11.41 -1.75
C ALA A 476 15.56 12.75 -2.48
N LYS A 477 14.45 13.44 -2.19
CA LYS A 477 14.20 14.79 -2.75
C LYS A 477 15.20 15.81 -2.26
N ALA A 478 15.54 15.80 -0.98
CA ALA A 478 16.55 16.69 -0.41
C ALA A 478 17.93 16.47 -1.06
N LEU A 479 18.37 15.22 -1.20
CA LEU A 479 19.62 14.87 -1.87
C LEU A 479 19.64 15.33 -3.33
N ILE A 480 18.53 15.19 -4.07
CA ILE A 480 18.42 15.72 -5.43
C ILE A 480 18.53 17.25 -5.43
N ARG A 481 17.84 17.97 -4.51
CA ARG A 481 17.96 19.44 -4.41
C ARG A 481 19.40 19.89 -4.14
N GLU A 482 20.11 19.18 -3.27
CA GLU A 482 21.51 19.41 -2.92
C GLU A 482 22.51 18.90 -3.97
N ASN A 483 22.03 18.27 -5.06
CA ASN A 483 22.86 17.66 -6.10
C ASN A 483 23.85 16.61 -5.54
N LEU A 484 23.38 15.79 -4.59
CA LEU A 484 24.12 14.72 -3.95
C LEU A 484 23.61 13.36 -4.48
N PRO A 485 24.24 12.77 -5.51
CA PRO A 485 23.78 11.50 -6.05
C PRO A 485 24.02 10.36 -5.06
N VAL A 486 23.03 9.47 -4.96
CA VAL A 486 23.16 8.17 -4.28
C VAL A 486 22.66 7.06 -5.21
N SER A 487 23.27 5.89 -5.12
CA SER A 487 23.07 4.76 -6.01
C SER A 487 21.76 4.02 -5.73
N ARG A 488 21.35 3.93 -4.46
CA ARG A 488 20.06 3.39 -4.02
C ARG A 488 19.77 3.73 -2.57
N ILE A 489 18.50 3.61 -2.18
CA ILE A 489 18.04 3.54 -0.79
C ILE A 489 17.32 2.20 -0.58
N GLN A 490 17.74 1.45 0.43
CA GLN A 490 17.03 0.25 0.90
C GLN A 490 16.61 0.47 2.36
N GLY A 491 15.32 0.36 2.65
CA GLY A 491 14.77 0.86 3.91
C GLY A 491 13.80 -0.07 4.65
N GLY A 492 13.46 0.31 5.88
CA GLY A 492 12.46 -0.31 6.77
C GLY A 492 11.65 0.69 7.59
N HIS A 493 11.13 0.27 8.76
CA HIS A 493 10.32 1.00 9.76
C HIS A 493 8.82 1.08 9.44
N SER A 494 8.49 1.46 8.20
CA SER A 494 7.09 1.72 7.80
C SER A 494 6.30 0.47 7.41
N HIS A 495 6.98 -0.69 7.35
CA HIS A 495 6.44 -1.97 6.83
C HIS A 495 5.96 -1.87 5.37
N SER A 496 6.47 -0.88 4.64
CA SER A 496 6.06 -0.61 3.26
C SER A 496 6.49 -1.73 2.32
N ILE A 497 5.65 -2.01 1.33
CA ILE A 497 5.89 -3.07 0.35
C ILE A 497 6.16 -2.42 -1.00
N THR A 498 7.38 -2.58 -1.51
CA THR A 498 7.76 -2.11 -2.84
C THR A 498 8.15 -3.29 -3.73
N PRO A 499 7.20 -3.91 -4.47
CA PRO A 499 7.50 -5.07 -5.32
C PRO A 499 8.44 -4.74 -6.49
N VAL A 500 8.69 -3.45 -6.75
CA VAL A 500 9.66 -2.92 -7.70
C VAL A 500 10.25 -1.61 -7.13
N PRO A 501 11.44 -1.16 -7.57
CA PRO A 501 11.99 0.11 -7.12
C PRO A 501 11.06 1.28 -7.39
N ILE A 502 10.85 2.12 -6.37
CA ILE A 502 10.24 3.42 -6.51
C ILE A 502 11.31 4.40 -6.93
N TRP A 503 11.11 5.12 -8.03
CA TRP A 503 12.08 6.08 -8.51
C TRP A 503 11.68 7.51 -8.17
N VAL A 504 12.53 8.20 -7.43
CA VAL A 504 12.38 9.62 -7.10
C VAL A 504 13.24 10.44 -8.03
N GLY A 505 12.62 11.37 -8.76
CA GLY A 505 13.31 12.28 -9.67
C GLY A 505 13.16 13.75 -9.25
N PRO A 506 13.73 14.69 -10.03
CA PRO A 506 13.67 16.12 -9.75
C PRO A 506 12.23 16.64 -9.70
N GLU A 507 11.92 17.53 -8.74
CA GLU A 507 10.56 18.07 -8.53
C GLU A 507 10.04 18.85 -9.74
N LYS A 508 10.93 19.55 -10.45
CA LYS A 508 10.61 20.30 -11.66
C LYS A 508 11.11 19.56 -12.91
N GLY A 509 10.23 19.47 -13.91
CA GLY A 509 10.59 18.99 -15.24
C GLY A 509 11.60 19.90 -15.95
N PHE A 510 12.03 19.49 -17.16
CA PHE A 510 13.03 20.21 -17.96
C PHE A 510 12.74 21.71 -18.13
N ILE A 511 11.49 22.07 -18.47
CA ILE A 511 11.07 23.47 -18.67
C ILE A 511 11.15 24.27 -17.36
N GLY A 512 10.61 23.74 -16.26
CA GLY A 512 10.62 24.41 -14.96
C GLY A 512 12.03 24.66 -14.43
N ARG A 513 12.95 23.72 -14.66
CA ARG A 513 14.38 23.90 -14.32
C ARG A 513 15.08 24.90 -15.25
N GLY A 514 14.69 24.96 -16.51
CA GLY A 514 15.16 25.99 -17.45
C GLY A 514 14.79 27.40 -16.97
N ILE A 515 13.55 27.57 -16.48
CA ILE A 515 13.09 28.84 -15.90
C ILE A 515 13.89 29.18 -14.62
N ASP A 516 14.06 28.24 -13.70
CA ASP A 516 14.85 28.48 -12.48
C ASP A 516 16.30 28.88 -12.80
N ARG A 517 16.92 28.22 -13.78
CA ARG A 517 18.26 28.57 -14.26
C ARG A 517 18.32 30.01 -14.80
N LEU A 518 17.32 30.41 -15.60
CA LEU A 518 17.23 31.78 -16.12
C LEU A 518 17.02 32.82 -15.00
N LEU A 519 16.31 32.44 -13.94
CA LEU A 519 16.07 33.29 -12.77
C LEU A 519 17.22 33.26 -11.73
N GLY A 520 18.34 32.60 -12.03
CA GLY A 520 19.47 32.46 -11.09
C GLY A 520 19.16 31.66 -9.83
N LYS A 521 18.07 30.88 -9.83
CA LYS A 521 17.70 30.03 -8.70
C LYS A 521 18.54 28.75 -8.69
N PRO A 522 18.88 28.19 -7.52
CA PRO A 522 19.55 26.90 -7.44
C PRO A 522 18.77 25.83 -8.21
N VAL A 523 19.42 25.17 -9.15
CA VAL A 523 18.87 24.04 -9.89
C VAL A 523 19.52 22.80 -9.32
N GLY A 524 18.73 21.98 -8.61
CA GLY A 524 19.20 20.70 -8.08
C GLY A 524 19.64 19.72 -9.17
N GLY A 525 20.04 18.53 -8.74
CA GLY A 525 20.52 17.46 -9.59
C GLY A 525 19.55 17.01 -10.68
N ASN A 526 20.11 16.45 -11.75
CA ASN A 526 19.37 15.84 -12.84
C ASN A 526 19.57 14.32 -12.87
N PHE A 527 19.27 13.68 -11.75
CA PHE A 527 19.35 12.24 -11.58
C PHE A 527 18.11 11.74 -10.83
N GLU A 528 17.97 10.42 -10.76
CA GLU A 528 16.89 9.76 -10.04
C GLU A 528 17.47 8.79 -9.02
N ILE A 529 16.80 8.66 -7.87
CA ILE A 529 17.19 7.77 -6.79
C ILE A 529 16.15 6.64 -6.67
N PRO A 530 16.56 5.37 -6.79
CA PRO A 530 15.65 4.24 -6.59
C PRO A 530 15.60 3.83 -5.11
N ILE A 531 14.39 3.54 -4.63
CA ILE A 531 14.09 3.19 -3.25
C ILE A 531 13.35 1.85 -3.20
N MET A 532 13.70 0.97 -2.26
CA MET A 532 12.96 -0.26 -1.98
C MET A 532 12.83 -0.56 -0.48
N HIS A 533 11.67 -1.08 -0.08
CA HIS A 533 11.33 -1.62 1.25
C HIS A 533 10.80 -3.06 1.10
N ALA A 534 11.07 -3.92 2.09
CA ALA A 534 10.78 -5.36 2.05
C ALA A 534 9.60 -5.80 2.93
N GLY A 535 8.63 -4.92 3.20
CA GLY A 535 7.49 -5.24 4.06
C GLY A 535 7.92 -5.46 5.51
N SER A 536 7.40 -6.51 6.15
CA SER A 536 7.75 -6.86 7.54
C SER A 536 7.50 -8.34 7.84
N GLY A 537 8.06 -8.80 8.95
CA GLY A 537 7.92 -10.16 9.49
C GLY A 537 8.63 -11.22 8.66
N GLY A 538 9.65 -10.84 7.87
CA GLY A 538 10.37 -11.78 7.00
C GLY A 538 9.54 -12.41 5.87
N ARG A 539 8.34 -11.89 5.59
CA ARG A 539 7.45 -12.41 4.52
C ARG A 539 7.99 -12.22 3.11
N TRP A 540 8.92 -11.28 2.94
CA TRP A 540 9.61 -11.03 1.68
C TRP A 540 11.09 -10.81 1.92
N LEU A 541 11.91 -11.31 0.99
CA LEU A 541 13.31 -10.92 0.85
C LEU A 541 13.42 -9.89 -0.26
N GLY A 542 14.00 -8.73 0.04
CA GLY A 542 14.29 -7.71 -0.96
C GLY A 542 15.42 -8.15 -1.87
N ASN A 543 15.20 -8.14 -3.19
CA ASN A 543 16.20 -8.42 -4.21
C ASN A 543 16.40 -7.17 -5.06
N PHE A 544 17.42 -6.37 -4.76
CA PHE A 544 17.71 -5.08 -5.40
C PHE A 544 18.97 -5.19 -6.27
N GLN A 545 18.78 -5.30 -7.58
CA GLN A 545 19.86 -5.50 -8.55
C GLN A 545 20.24 -4.17 -9.20
N SER A 546 21.17 -3.45 -8.58
CA SER A 546 21.53 -2.10 -8.98
C SER A 546 22.41 -2.08 -10.23
N ALA A 547 22.14 -1.13 -11.11
CA ALA A 547 23.06 -0.69 -12.14
C ALA A 547 23.45 0.74 -11.84
N ILE A 548 24.75 1.00 -11.69
CA ILE A 548 25.26 2.28 -11.25
C ILE A 548 26.18 2.84 -12.33
N ASN A 549 25.98 4.10 -12.70
CA ASN A 549 26.83 4.80 -13.65
C ASN A 549 28.14 5.25 -12.97
N MET A 550 29.16 5.58 -13.75
CA MET A 550 30.48 6.01 -13.26
C MET A 550 30.45 7.27 -12.37
N ASP A 551 29.41 8.10 -12.49
CA ASP A 551 29.21 9.29 -11.66
C ASP A 551 28.49 9.02 -10.32
N GLY A 552 28.20 7.74 -10.01
CA GLY A 552 27.50 7.33 -8.79
C GLY A 552 25.98 7.27 -8.92
N THR A 553 25.41 7.80 -10.00
CA THR A 553 23.96 7.81 -10.22
C THR A 553 23.40 6.44 -10.59
N ALA A 554 22.18 6.16 -10.19
CA ALA A 554 21.48 4.94 -10.58
C ALA A 554 21.05 4.95 -12.05
N ASN A 555 21.25 3.84 -12.74
CA ASN A 555 20.73 3.64 -14.08
C ASN A 555 19.32 3.03 -14.02
N ARG A 556 18.30 3.85 -14.31
CA ARG A 556 16.88 3.43 -14.29
C ARG A 556 16.59 2.15 -15.05
N TYR A 557 17.06 2.08 -16.29
CA TYR A 557 16.61 1.05 -17.21
C TYR A 557 17.40 -0.24 -17.12
N PHE A 558 18.53 -0.26 -16.42
CA PHE A 558 19.28 -1.49 -16.10
C PHE A 558 19.11 -1.94 -14.65
N THR A 559 18.74 -1.05 -13.74
CA THR A 559 18.40 -1.43 -12.37
C THR A 559 17.12 -2.27 -12.37
N ARG A 560 17.14 -3.38 -11.63
CA ARG A 560 15.99 -4.25 -11.40
C ARG A 560 15.77 -4.37 -9.91
N GLY A 561 14.54 -4.67 -9.51
CA GLY A 561 14.27 -5.04 -8.15
C GLY A 561 12.94 -5.78 -8.05
N ASN A 562 12.90 -6.75 -7.15
CA ASN A 562 11.66 -7.44 -6.79
C ASN A 562 11.69 -7.84 -5.32
N LEU A 563 10.50 -8.14 -4.80
CA LEU A 563 10.37 -8.85 -3.53
C LEU A 563 10.22 -10.33 -3.84
N VAL A 564 10.99 -11.17 -3.14
CA VAL A 564 10.84 -12.63 -3.20
C VAL A 564 9.94 -13.04 -2.04
N PRO A 565 8.71 -13.53 -2.31
CA PRO A 565 7.84 -14.04 -1.25
C PRO A 565 8.50 -15.22 -0.55
N ILE A 566 8.54 -15.18 0.77
CA ILE A 566 9.06 -16.27 1.59
C ILE A 566 7.90 -17.17 1.94
N THR A 567 7.88 -18.35 1.34
CA THR A 567 6.80 -19.31 1.45
C THR A 567 7.33 -20.74 1.60
N PRO A 568 6.52 -21.67 2.14
CA PRO A 568 6.94 -23.06 2.33
C PRO A 568 7.41 -23.77 1.06
N GLU A 569 6.90 -23.35 -0.12
CA GLU A 569 7.25 -23.94 -1.42
C GLU A 569 8.72 -23.72 -1.82
N LEU A 570 9.43 -22.79 -1.17
CA LEU A 570 10.88 -22.61 -1.36
C LEU A 570 11.70 -23.77 -0.81
N GLY A 571 11.12 -24.59 0.08
CA GLY A 571 11.85 -25.58 0.88
C GLY A 571 12.64 -24.91 2.00
N ALA A 572 12.63 -25.50 3.19
CA ALA A 572 13.38 -25.00 4.34
C ALA A 572 14.85 -25.45 4.28
N ASP A 573 15.81 -24.56 4.56
CA ASP A 573 17.18 -24.97 4.89
C ASP A 573 17.15 -25.77 6.20
N GLU A 574 17.49 -27.06 6.12
CA GLU A 574 17.39 -28.00 7.23
C GLU A 574 18.28 -27.61 8.42
N ARG A 575 19.45 -27.02 8.16
CA ARG A 575 20.40 -26.61 9.20
C ARG A 575 19.84 -25.44 10.00
N VAL A 576 19.32 -24.42 9.32
CA VAL A 576 18.68 -23.25 9.95
C VAL A 576 17.42 -23.68 10.69
N ALA A 577 16.59 -24.53 10.09
CA ALA A 577 15.38 -25.06 10.74
C ALA A 577 15.71 -25.81 12.04
N LEU A 578 16.73 -26.69 11.99
CA LEU A 578 17.16 -27.44 13.16
C LEU A 578 17.77 -26.55 14.25
N ALA A 579 18.59 -25.56 13.86
CA ALA A 579 19.19 -24.61 14.79
C ALA A 579 18.11 -23.82 15.55
N ILE A 580 17.11 -23.29 14.85
CA ILE A 580 15.99 -22.55 15.45
C ILE A 580 15.15 -23.45 16.34
N LYS A 581 14.84 -24.68 15.88
CA LYS A 581 14.09 -25.66 16.67
C LYS A 581 14.80 -25.96 18.00
N ASN A 582 16.11 -26.21 17.95
CA ASN A 582 16.91 -26.55 19.13
C ASN A 582 17.12 -25.35 20.06
N ALA A 583 17.19 -24.13 19.52
CA ALA A 583 17.36 -22.91 20.30
C ALA A 583 16.10 -22.51 21.08
N LEU A 584 14.90 -22.94 20.64
CA LEU A 584 13.62 -22.44 21.14
C LEU A 584 12.64 -23.53 21.63
N PRO A 585 13.06 -24.47 22.51
CA PRO A 585 12.18 -25.55 22.97
C PRO A 585 10.94 -25.02 23.71
N GLU A 586 11.09 -24.00 24.55
CA GLU A 586 9.97 -23.40 25.30
C GLU A 586 8.94 -22.73 24.39
N ARG A 587 9.40 -22.09 23.32
CA ARG A 587 8.52 -21.52 22.30
C ARG A 587 7.76 -22.61 21.56
N ASN A 588 8.44 -23.69 21.20
CA ASN A 588 7.83 -24.78 20.42
C ASN A 588 6.71 -25.47 21.20
N ALA A 589 6.83 -25.58 22.53
CA ALA A 589 5.77 -26.11 23.39
C ALA A 589 4.45 -25.30 23.29
N LEU A 590 4.51 -24.01 22.92
CA LEU A 590 3.31 -23.19 22.71
C LEU A 590 2.46 -23.64 21.50
N THR A 591 3.02 -24.47 20.60
CA THR A 591 2.26 -25.03 19.47
C THR A 591 1.33 -26.18 19.89
N GLU A 592 1.61 -26.82 21.03
CA GLU A 592 0.85 -27.96 21.55
C GLU A 592 -0.46 -27.54 22.22
N GLU A 593 -0.51 -26.30 22.73
CA GLU A 593 -1.71 -25.72 23.34
C GLU A 593 -2.66 -25.20 22.24
N THR A 594 -3.80 -25.87 22.06
CA THR A 594 -4.83 -25.52 21.08
C THR A 594 -6.15 -25.14 21.75
N TYR A 595 -6.95 -24.32 21.08
CA TYR A 595 -8.20 -23.78 21.65
C TYR A 595 -9.48 -24.23 20.93
N GLY A 596 -9.37 -25.14 19.96
CA GLY A 596 -10.49 -25.50 19.09
C GLY A 596 -11.05 -24.33 18.27
N ALA A 597 -10.28 -23.25 18.14
CA ALA A 597 -10.65 -22.06 17.39
C ALA A 597 -10.03 -22.09 15.99
N MET A 598 -10.78 -21.63 14.98
CA MET A 598 -10.28 -21.56 13.60
C MET A 598 -10.82 -20.33 12.89
N ALA A 599 -9.94 -19.59 12.22
CA ALA A 599 -10.37 -18.51 11.34
C ALA A 599 -10.84 -19.06 9.99
N ILE A 600 -12.03 -18.66 9.55
CA ILE A 600 -12.56 -18.99 8.22
C ILE A 600 -12.30 -17.87 7.19
N GLY A 601 -11.89 -16.69 7.67
CA GLY A 601 -11.40 -15.58 6.85
C GLY A 601 -10.18 -14.92 7.48
N ASN A 602 -9.31 -14.34 6.65
CA ASN A 602 -8.07 -13.72 7.12
C ASN A 602 -8.35 -12.42 7.90
N TYR A 603 -7.78 -12.30 9.09
CA TYR A 603 -7.74 -11.05 9.85
C TYR A 603 -6.48 -10.26 9.48
N SER A 604 -6.64 -9.18 8.72
CA SER A 604 -5.50 -8.38 8.29
C SER A 604 -4.98 -7.46 9.40
N ALA A 605 -3.66 -7.45 9.62
CA ALA A 605 -2.99 -6.41 10.41
C ALA A 605 -2.95 -5.05 9.68
N ARG A 606 -3.27 -5.03 8.38
CA ARG A 606 -3.26 -3.80 7.59
C ARG A 606 -4.40 -2.86 7.98
N GLY A 607 -4.08 -1.59 8.14
CA GLY A 607 -5.03 -0.55 8.51
C GLY A 607 -5.19 -0.36 10.02
N LEU A 608 -4.62 -1.25 10.84
CA LEU A 608 -4.61 -1.11 12.31
C LEU A 608 -4.11 0.25 12.77
N ARG A 609 -3.17 0.85 12.02
CA ARG A 609 -2.52 2.12 12.34
C ARG A 609 -3.29 3.37 11.87
N VAL A 610 -4.45 3.23 11.23
CA VAL A 610 -5.20 4.37 10.62
C VAL A 610 -6.72 4.29 10.73
N LYS A 611 -7.30 3.11 10.95
CA LYS A 611 -8.75 2.89 10.95
C LYS A 611 -9.13 1.74 11.87
N GLU A 612 -10.42 1.64 12.16
CA GLU A 612 -11.00 0.44 12.77
C GLU A 612 -10.75 -0.79 11.89
N THR A 613 -10.38 -1.90 12.51
CA THR A 613 -10.23 -3.20 11.82
C THR A 613 -10.89 -4.31 12.63
N ALA A 614 -11.27 -5.38 11.93
CA ALA A 614 -11.84 -6.56 12.59
C ALA A 614 -10.86 -7.20 13.59
N LEU A 615 -9.56 -7.13 13.31
CA LEU A 615 -8.51 -7.61 14.20
C LEU A 615 -8.36 -6.72 15.44
N GLY A 616 -8.42 -5.39 15.28
CA GLY A 616 -8.42 -4.45 16.38
C GLY A 616 -9.62 -4.64 17.31
N ASN A 617 -10.80 -4.89 16.73
CA ASN A 617 -12.02 -5.19 17.48
C ASN A 617 -11.89 -6.54 18.22
N LEU A 618 -11.40 -7.59 17.56
CA LEU A 618 -11.19 -8.91 18.16
C LEU A 618 -10.31 -8.82 19.43
N VAL A 619 -9.15 -8.18 19.33
CA VAL A 619 -8.20 -8.07 20.44
C VAL A 619 -8.79 -7.22 21.57
N SER A 620 -9.40 -6.08 21.24
CA SER A 620 -9.96 -5.18 22.24
C SER A 620 -11.17 -5.80 22.96
N ASP A 621 -12.00 -6.55 22.26
CA ASP A 621 -13.16 -7.25 22.83
C ASP A 621 -12.78 -8.44 23.68
N ALA A 622 -11.75 -9.19 23.27
CA ALA A 622 -11.21 -10.27 24.10
C ALA A 622 -10.74 -9.75 25.46
N ILE A 623 -9.93 -8.69 25.45
CA ILE A 623 -9.43 -8.05 26.68
C ILE A 623 -10.61 -7.54 27.52
N ARG A 624 -11.55 -6.80 26.91
CA ARG A 624 -12.68 -6.23 27.65
C ARG A 624 -13.57 -7.32 28.23
N THR A 625 -13.92 -8.33 27.45
CA THR A 625 -14.83 -9.41 27.86
C THR A 625 -14.23 -10.21 29.03
N GLY A 626 -12.95 -10.57 28.94
CA GLY A 626 -12.33 -11.36 30.00
C GLY A 626 -12.04 -10.57 31.29
N LEU A 627 -11.91 -9.23 31.22
CA LEU A 627 -11.65 -8.39 32.39
C LEU A 627 -12.89 -7.74 33.01
N LYS A 628 -14.01 -7.68 32.28
CA LYS A 628 -15.30 -7.18 32.79
C LYS A 628 -15.71 -7.77 34.14
N PRO A 629 -15.61 -9.10 34.39
CA PRO A 629 -15.97 -9.68 35.68
C PRO A 629 -15.16 -9.13 36.87
N GLN A 630 -13.95 -8.64 36.62
CA GLN A 630 -13.03 -8.14 37.65
C GLN A 630 -13.07 -6.62 37.79
N LEU A 631 -13.33 -5.89 36.68
CA LEU A 631 -13.16 -4.44 36.60
C LEU A 631 -14.46 -3.65 36.35
N GLY A 632 -15.59 -4.33 36.11
CA GLY A 632 -16.90 -3.73 35.90
C GLY A 632 -17.28 -3.53 34.44
N ASP A 633 -18.56 -3.21 34.21
CA ASP A 633 -19.15 -3.09 32.85
C ASP A 633 -18.79 -1.78 32.13
N ASP A 634 -18.43 -0.74 32.88
CA ASP A 634 -17.99 0.57 32.39
C ASP A 634 -16.52 0.59 31.92
N LEU A 635 -15.85 -0.57 31.92
CA LEU A 635 -14.46 -0.75 31.48
C LEU A 635 -14.27 -0.29 30.02
N ILE A 636 -13.30 0.60 29.82
CA ILE A 636 -12.78 1.00 28.50
C ILE A 636 -11.49 0.22 28.23
N VAL A 637 -11.33 -0.30 27.02
CA VAL A 637 -10.08 -0.89 26.55
C VAL A 637 -9.51 -0.05 25.42
N MET A 638 -8.25 0.37 25.57
CA MET A 638 -7.47 1.11 24.57
C MET A 638 -6.29 0.27 24.11
N THR A 639 -6.41 -0.33 22.92
CA THR A 639 -5.40 -1.22 22.32
C THR A 639 -4.61 -0.46 21.25
N HIS A 640 -3.35 -0.15 21.54
CA HIS A 640 -2.50 0.53 20.56
C HIS A 640 -2.10 -0.41 19.44
N SER A 641 -2.21 0.07 18.20
CA SER A 641 -1.99 -0.67 16.97
C SER A 641 -0.59 -1.28 16.88
N GLY A 642 0.43 -0.62 17.43
CA GLY A 642 1.80 -1.15 17.52
C GLY A 642 1.94 -2.36 18.45
N GLY A 643 0.95 -2.61 19.32
CA GLY A 643 0.87 -3.78 20.18
C GLY A 643 0.29 -5.03 19.50
N ILE A 644 -0.32 -4.87 18.32
CA ILE A 644 -0.80 -5.98 17.47
C ILE A 644 0.21 -6.16 16.33
N ARG A 645 0.89 -7.32 16.30
CA ARG A 645 2.13 -7.53 15.53
C ARG A 645 1.95 -8.44 14.33
N ASP A 646 0.94 -9.30 14.33
CA ASP A 646 0.69 -10.21 13.22
C ASP A 646 -0.80 -10.37 12.87
N GLN A 647 -1.06 -10.96 11.71
CA GLN A 647 -2.37 -11.29 11.17
C GLN A 647 -2.82 -12.69 11.59
N ILE A 648 -4.12 -12.97 11.52
CA ILE A 648 -4.64 -14.34 11.61
C ILE A 648 -4.93 -14.86 10.20
N VAL A 649 -4.25 -15.93 9.81
CA VAL A 649 -4.47 -16.62 8.53
C VAL A 649 -5.54 -17.69 8.71
N ALA A 650 -6.49 -17.75 7.79
CA ALA A 650 -7.58 -18.71 7.79
C ALA A 650 -7.11 -20.13 7.44
N GLY A 651 -7.94 -21.12 7.80
CA GLY A 651 -7.76 -22.51 7.35
C GLY A 651 -6.80 -23.35 8.19
N LYS A 652 -6.38 -22.87 9.37
CA LYS A 652 -5.68 -23.68 10.37
C LYS A 652 -6.25 -23.48 11.78
N PRO A 653 -6.24 -24.52 12.64
CA PRO A 653 -6.51 -24.36 14.06
C PRO A 653 -5.53 -23.35 14.69
N LEU A 654 -6.04 -22.50 15.56
CA LEU A 654 -5.22 -21.52 16.28
C LEU A 654 -4.61 -22.15 17.52
N THR A 655 -3.30 -22.00 17.64
CA THR A 655 -2.48 -22.41 18.79
C THR A 655 -2.18 -21.23 19.70
N ARG A 656 -1.63 -21.50 20.89
CA ARG A 656 -1.09 -20.45 21.75
C ARG A 656 0.01 -19.65 21.07
N LEU A 657 0.87 -20.32 20.30
CA LEU A 657 1.93 -19.62 19.55
C LEU A 657 1.34 -18.59 18.58
N ASP A 658 0.27 -18.94 17.86
CA ASP A 658 -0.37 -18.02 16.92
C ASP A 658 -0.91 -16.76 17.62
N ILE A 659 -1.56 -16.92 18.77
CA ILE A 659 -2.08 -15.80 19.55
C ILE A 659 -0.94 -14.99 20.16
N ALA A 660 0.10 -15.65 20.65
CA ALA A 660 1.28 -15.02 21.23
C ALA A 660 2.07 -14.19 20.21
N ASN A 661 2.11 -14.61 18.94
CA ASN A 661 2.71 -13.83 17.85
C ASN A 661 1.83 -12.66 17.38
N MET A 662 0.52 -12.75 17.57
CA MET A 662 -0.41 -11.68 17.20
C MET A 662 -0.23 -10.42 18.03
N VAL A 663 0.28 -10.53 19.26
CA VAL A 663 0.52 -9.40 20.17
C VAL A 663 1.99 -9.31 20.54
N MET A 664 2.46 -8.11 20.88
CA MET A 664 3.79 -7.98 21.49
C MET A 664 3.79 -8.74 22.83
N ASN A 665 4.72 -9.68 23.02
CA ASN A 665 4.60 -10.67 24.10
C ASN A 665 5.92 -10.88 24.86
N ALA A 666 5.83 -11.00 26.19
CA ALA A 666 6.90 -11.36 27.11
C ALA A 666 7.26 -12.87 27.16
N GLY A 667 6.63 -13.71 26.33
CA GLY A 667 6.90 -15.14 26.20
C GLY A 667 6.07 -16.02 27.11
N LYS A 668 6.34 -15.92 28.41
CA LYS A 668 5.71 -16.76 29.44
C LYS A 668 4.64 -15.99 30.20
N ARG A 669 3.67 -16.72 30.75
CA ARG A 669 2.53 -16.17 31.50
C ARG A 669 3.00 -15.22 32.63
N GLU A 670 4.06 -15.56 33.34
CA GLU A 670 4.63 -14.74 34.41
C GLU A 670 5.15 -13.37 33.93
N GLY A 671 5.56 -13.28 32.66
CA GLY A 671 5.92 -12.02 32.01
C GLY A 671 4.68 -11.30 31.45
N GLU A 672 3.78 -12.04 30.81
CA GLU A 672 2.56 -11.52 30.17
C GLU A 672 1.64 -10.77 31.14
N ILE A 673 1.56 -11.21 32.41
CA ILE A 673 0.75 -10.54 33.46
C ILE A 673 1.23 -9.12 33.83
N LYS A 674 2.36 -8.65 33.27
CA LYS A 674 2.88 -7.30 33.50
C LYS A 674 2.59 -6.35 32.32
N GLU A 675 2.06 -6.86 31.22
CA GLU A 675 1.95 -6.11 29.97
C GLU A 675 0.73 -5.18 29.92
N LEU A 676 -0.39 -5.64 30.49
CA LEU A 676 -1.62 -4.88 30.63
C LEU A 676 -1.66 -4.18 31.98
N VAL A 677 -2.08 -2.92 31.97
CA VAL A 677 -2.29 -2.11 33.15
C VAL A 677 -3.72 -1.57 33.17
N ASN A 678 -4.34 -1.61 34.34
CA ASN A 678 -5.55 -0.86 34.64
C ASN A 678 -5.13 0.51 35.18
N VAL A 679 -5.70 1.58 34.61
CA VAL A 679 -5.42 2.97 34.96
C VAL A 679 -6.73 3.74 35.12
N LYS A 680 -6.70 4.74 35.99
CA LYS A 680 -7.76 5.73 36.21
C LYS A 680 -7.43 6.97 35.39
N MET A 681 -8.21 7.24 34.33
CA MET A 681 -8.00 8.38 33.45
C MET A 681 -9.24 9.27 33.40
N THR A 682 -9.05 10.58 33.37
CA THR A 682 -10.15 11.51 33.09
C THR A 682 -10.58 11.45 31.62
N GLY A 683 -11.80 11.88 31.31
CA GLY A 683 -12.25 11.99 29.92
C GLY A 683 -11.31 12.85 29.06
N SER A 684 -10.77 13.92 29.63
CA SER A 684 -9.73 14.76 29.00
C SER A 684 -8.46 13.96 28.68
N GLN A 685 -7.94 13.18 29.63
CA GLN A 685 -6.74 12.36 29.41
C GLN A 685 -6.98 11.27 28.35
N ILE A 686 -8.17 10.66 28.32
CA ILE A 686 -8.55 9.67 27.30
C ILE A 686 -8.56 10.31 25.91
N ILE A 687 -9.17 11.49 25.75
CA ILE A 687 -9.18 12.22 24.48
C ILE A 687 -7.76 12.53 24.04
N GLN A 688 -6.91 13.04 24.94
CA GLN A 688 -5.51 13.33 24.62
C GLN A 688 -4.73 12.07 24.20
N GLY A 689 -5.02 10.92 24.80
CA GLY A 689 -4.41 9.64 24.40
C GLY A 689 -4.83 9.20 23.00
N LEU A 690 -6.10 9.41 22.63
CA LEU A 690 -6.60 9.17 21.27
C LEU A 690 -6.00 10.16 20.25
N GLU A 691 -5.87 11.42 20.64
CA GLU A 691 -5.28 12.49 19.84
C GLU A 691 -3.80 12.24 19.55
N TYR A 692 -3.05 11.82 20.57
CA TYR A 692 -1.69 11.34 20.41
C TYR A 692 -1.62 10.22 19.37
N GLY A 693 -2.59 9.31 19.37
CA GLY A 693 -2.66 8.20 18.42
C GLY A 693 -2.90 8.60 16.96
N VAL A 694 -3.38 9.82 16.68
CA VAL A 694 -3.63 10.34 15.32
C VAL A 694 -2.72 11.52 14.94
N ARG A 695 -1.73 11.85 15.78
CA ARG A 695 -0.85 13.01 15.57
C ARG A 695 0.00 12.89 14.29
N ASP A 696 0.44 11.66 13.99
CA ASP A 696 1.31 11.33 12.85
C ASP A 696 0.51 11.17 11.54
N LEU A 697 -0.83 11.18 11.62
CA LEU A 697 -1.69 11.17 10.44
C LEU A 697 -1.65 12.55 9.77
N HIS A 698 -1.46 12.55 8.46
CA HIS A 698 -1.37 13.79 7.68
C HIS A 698 -2.73 14.45 7.57
N THR A 699 -2.79 15.77 7.78
CA THR A 699 -3.97 16.58 7.47
C THR A 699 -4.13 16.64 5.94
N PRO A 700 -5.23 16.12 5.37
CA PRO A 700 -5.45 16.17 3.94
C PRO A 700 -5.64 17.62 3.49
N THR A 701 -4.89 18.08 2.49
CA THR A 701 -5.15 19.37 1.85
C THR A 701 -6.41 19.25 1.00
N LYS A 702 -7.40 20.14 1.16
CA LYS A 702 -8.59 20.17 0.29
C LYS A 702 -8.17 20.58 -1.13
N PRO A 703 -8.24 19.70 -2.15
CA PRO A 703 -7.89 20.09 -3.51
C PRO A 703 -8.90 21.12 -4.05
N THR A 704 -8.39 22.10 -4.81
CA THR A 704 -9.19 23.09 -5.55
C THR A 704 -10.10 22.40 -6.57
N VAL A 705 -11.15 23.07 -7.06
CA VAL A 705 -12.03 22.51 -8.11
C VAL A 705 -11.22 22.11 -9.34
N ALA A 706 -10.23 22.91 -9.73
CA ALA A 706 -9.28 22.59 -10.81
C ALA A 706 -8.47 21.32 -10.50
N GLN A 707 -7.93 21.17 -9.28
CA GLN A 707 -7.23 19.94 -8.88
C GLN A 707 -8.15 18.70 -8.85
N ARG A 708 -9.43 18.87 -8.52
CA ARG A 708 -10.44 17.79 -8.55
C ARG A 708 -10.78 17.37 -9.98
N LEU A 709 -10.94 18.33 -10.88
CA LEU A 709 -11.12 18.10 -12.32
C LEU A 709 -9.87 17.45 -12.91
N GLY A 710 -8.70 17.97 -12.56
CA GLY A 710 -7.41 17.38 -12.89
C GLY A 710 -7.31 15.93 -12.44
N GLN A 711 -7.74 15.57 -11.23
CA GLN A 711 -7.72 14.18 -10.73
C GLN A 711 -8.61 13.19 -11.51
N LEU A 712 -9.62 13.67 -12.24
CA LEU A 712 -10.46 12.82 -13.11
C LEU A 712 -9.70 12.34 -14.34
N PHE A 713 -8.75 13.14 -14.84
CA PHE A 713 -8.00 12.89 -16.07
C PHE A 713 -6.52 12.58 -15.81
N PHE A 714 -5.98 13.07 -14.72
CA PHE A 714 -4.60 12.93 -14.31
C PHE A 714 -4.62 12.55 -12.85
N PRO A 715 -4.79 11.26 -12.53
CA PRO A 715 -4.67 10.83 -11.15
C PRO A 715 -3.23 11.14 -10.72
N ASN A 716 -3.04 12.28 -10.05
CA ASN A 716 -1.87 12.51 -9.25
C ASN A 716 -1.77 11.32 -8.30
N ALA A 717 -0.54 10.84 -8.12
CA ALA A 717 -0.26 9.76 -7.20
C ALA A 717 -1.00 10.05 -5.88
N ASP A 718 -1.63 9.01 -5.32
CA ASP A 718 -2.06 9.01 -3.93
C ASP A 718 -0.97 9.73 -3.09
N GLU A 719 -1.39 10.52 -2.10
CA GLU A 719 -0.50 11.21 -1.13
C GLU A 719 0.73 10.35 -0.81
N MET A 720 1.90 10.98 -0.60
CA MET A 720 3.13 10.23 -0.27
C MET A 720 2.81 9.13 0.74
N PRO A 721 3.28 7.87 0.54
CA PRO A 721 3.06 6.78 1.48
C PRO A 721 3.27 7.29 2.90
N GLN A 722 2.22 7.22 3.72
CA GLN A 722 2.27 7.73 5.08
C GLN A 722 3.03 6.72 5.92
N ASP A 723 4.08 7.17 6.61
CA ASP A 723 4.74 6.36 7.63
C ASP A 723 3.84 6.35 8.87
N LEU A 724 3.11 5.25 9.03
CA LEU A 724 2.11 5.12 10.09
C LEU A 724 2.77 4.54 11.33
N SER A 725 2.86 5.33 12.40
CA SER A 725 3.38 4.87 13.70
C SER A 725 2.41 3.88 14.36
N GLY A 726 2.92 3.09 15.31
CA GLY A 726 2.11 2.16 16.11
C GLY A 726 1.21 2.81 17.16
N ASN A 727 1.01 4.14 17.12
CA ASN A 727 0.34 4.90 18.19
C ASN A 727 -1.20 4.91 18.06
N PHE A 728 -1.76 4.61 16.88
CA PHE A 728 -3.21 4.60 16.67
C PHE A 728 -3.93 3.63 17.62
N VAL A 729 -5.09 4.00 18.13
CA VAL A 729 -5.78 3.27 19.22
C VAL A 729 -7.03 2.53 18.71
N GLN A 730 -7.00 1.20 18.74
CA GLN A 730 -8.19 0.36 18.62
C GLN A 730 -8.92 0.32 19.97
N VAL A 731 -10.24 0.14 19.97
CA VAL A 731 -11.05 0.35 21.18
C VAL A 731 -12.14 -0.70 21.39
N SER A 732 -12.48 -0.94 22.66
CA SER A 732 -13.72 -1.60 23.09
C SER A 732 -14.30 -0.86 24.30
N GLY A 733 -15.63 -0.76 24.38
CA GLY A 733 -16.31 0.09 25.37
C GLY A 733 -16.25 1.59 25.09
N LEU A 734 -15.67 2.01 23.96
CA LEU A 734 -15.55 3.39 23.53
C LEU A 734 -15.77 3.52 22.02
N LYS A 735 -16.35 4.63 21.57
CA LYS A 735 -16.40 5.04 20.15
C LYS A 735 -15.85 6.45 20.00
N TYR A 736 -15.20 6.74 18.89
CA TYR A 736 -14.74 8.08 18.57
C TYR A 736 -14.71 8.34 17.07
N SER A 737 -14.67 9.62 16.70
CA SER A 737 -14.55 10.08 15.32
C SER A 737 -13.25 10.84 15.13
N ILE A 738 -12.64 10.70 13.96
CA ILE A 738 -11.41 11.41 13.56
C ILE A 738 -11.77 12.47 12.54
N ASP A 739 -11.30 13.70 12.73
CA ASP A 739 -11.28 14.77 11.74
C ASP A 739 -9.89 15.42 11.66
N LEU A 740 -9.07 14.98 10.71
CA LEU A 740 -7.70 15.45 10.55
C LEU A 740 -7.60 16.91 10.09
N ALA A 741 -8.71 17.57 9.75
CA ALA A 741 -8.74 19.03 9.55
C ALA A 741 -8.62 19.81 10.87
N GLY A 742 -8.86 19.13 12.00
CA GLY A 742 -8.66 19.67 13.34
C GLY A 742 -7.20 19.98 13.67
N VAL A 743 -7.02 20.82 14.69
CA VAL A 743 -5.70 21.21 15.18
C VAL A 743 -4.97 19.97 15.72
N PRO A 744 -3.75 19.65 15.21
CA PRO A 744 -2.98 18.55 15.76
C PRO A 744 -2.67 18.78 17.25
N TRP A 745 -2.72 17.69 18.02
CA TRP A 745 -2.39 17.72 19.43
C TRP A 745 -0.95 18.17 19.69
N ARG A 746 -0.81 18.96 20.75
CA ARG A 746 0.45 19.39 21.34
C ARG A 746 0.38 19.22 22.85
N PRO A 747 1.52 19.05 23.53
CA PRO A 747 1.56 19.00 25.00
C PRO A 747 0.83 20.21 25.59
N GLY A 748 -0.06 19.98 26.57
CA GLY A 748 -0.89 21.02 27.19
C GLY A 748 -2.15 21.43 26.43
N SER A 749 -2.51 20.76 25.32
CA SER A 749 -3.76 20.98 24.60
C SER A 749 -4.63 19.72 24.56
N LEU A 750 -5.95 19.87 24.40
CA LEU A 750 -6.85 18.75 24.15
C LEU A 750 -6.72 18.17 22.74
N GLY A 751 -6.06 18.88 21.81
CA GLY A 751 -6.15 18.58 20.37
C GLY A 751 -7.49 19.01 19.78
N GLY A 752 -7.68 18.73 18.49
CA GLY A 752 -8.95 18.97 17.80
C GLY A 752 -9.26 17.98 16.68
N ARG A 753 -8.48 16.89 16.56
CA ARG A 753 -8.68 15.85 15.54
C ARG A 753 -9.56 14.70 16.00
N ILE A 754 -9.86 14.59 17.30
CA ILE A 754 -10.73 13.58 17.89
C ILE A 754 -12.02 14.22 18.36
N ASN A 755 -13.14 13.71 17.84
CA ASN A 755 -14.48 14.23 18.05
C ASN A 755 -15.46 13.12 18.45
N ASN A 756 -16.64 13.49 18.96
CA ASN A 756 -17.77 12.59 19.20
C ASN A 756 -17.37 11.33 20.01
N VAL A 757 -16.55 11.52 21.04
CA VAL A 757 -16.11 10.43 21.92
C VAL A 757 -17.28 10.01 22.80
N LYS A 758 -17.63 8.73 22.74
CA LYS A 758 -18.71 8.12 23.51
C LYS A 758 -18.22 6.90 24.27
N VAL A 759 -18.68 6.76 25.50
CA VAL A 759 -18.36 5.62 26.38
C VAL A 759 -19.59 4.73 26.50
N GLN A 760 -19.35 3.43 26.53
CA GLN A 760 -20.43 2.45 26.71
C GLN A 760 -20.79 2.34 28.20
N ALA A 761 -22.07 2.49 28.52
CA ALA A 761 -22.62 2.22 29.84
C ALA A 761 -22.90 0.71 30.03
N ALA A 762 -23.27 0.33 31.26
CA ALA A 762 -23.57 -1.06 31.60
C ALA A 762 -24.77 -1.64 30.83
N ASP A 763 -25.73 -0.79 30.47
CA ASP A 763 -26.89 -1.13 29.64
C ASP A 763 -26.58 -1.18 28.13
N VAL A 764 -25.29 -1.26 27.78
CA VAL A 764 -24.71 -1.24 26.43
C VAL A 764 -24.97 0.04 25.61
N SER A 765 -25.68 1.03 26.15
CA SER A 765 -25.90 2.32 25.51
C SER A 765 -24.61 3.16 25.46
N PHE A 766 -24.51 4.08 24.50
CA PHE A 766 -23.35 4.96 24.35
C PHE A 766 -23.72 6.40 24.69
N SER A 767 -23.04 6.98 25.67
CA SER A 767 -23.19 8.38 26.09
C SER A 767 -21.93 9.19 25.81
N PRO A 768 -22.02 10.52 25.56
CA PRO A 768 -20.84 11.37 25.41
C PRO A 768 -19.88 11.25 26.60
N ILE A 769 -18.57 11.28 26.34
CA ILE A 769 -17.57 11.30 27.41
C ILE A 769 -17.63 12.62 28.18
N GLU A 770 -17.53 12.54 29.51
CA GLU A 770 -17.46 13.70 30.39
C GLU A 770 -15.99 14.00 30.70
N LEU A 771 -15.54 15.25 30.47
CA LEU A 771 -14.10 15.59 30.49
C LEU A 771 -13.43 15.37 31.85
N ASP A 772 -14.12 15.73 32.93
CA ASP A 772 -13.58 15.69 34.30
C ASP A 772 -13.88 14.36 35.02
N LYS A 773 -14.76 13.53 34.44
CA LYS A 773 -15.10 12.23 35.00
C LYS A 773 -13.93 11.26 34.82
N THR A 774 -13.65 10.50 35.86
CA THR A 774 -12.63 9.44 35.85
C THR A 774 -13.24 8.12 35.41
N TYR A 775 -12.54 7.40 34.53
CA TYR A 775 -12.94 6.11 33.99
C TYR A 775 -11.88 5.04 34.26
N ASN A 776 -12.33 3.78 34.32
CA ASN A 776 -11.45 2.61 34.29
C ASN A 776 -11.01 2.33 32.87
N VAL A 777 -9.70 2.42 32.62
CA VAL A 777 -9.11 2.15 31.30
C VAL A 777 -8.08 1.04 31.44
N VAL A 778 -8.24 -0.02 30.66
CA VAL A 778 -7.19 -1.02 30.46
C VAL A 778 -6.44 -0.71 29.17
N THR A 779 -5.13 -0.61 29.28
CA THR A 779 -4.22 -0.44 28.14
C THR A 779 -2.90 -1.16 28.43
N ARG A 780 -1.92 -1.05 27.52
CA ARG A 780 -0.58 -1.56 27.79
C ARG A 780 0.26 -0.54 28.54
N GLN A 781 1.24 -1.00 29.31
CA GLN A 781 2.16 -0.12 30.04
C GLN A 781 2.97 0.80 29.08
N HIS A 782 3.37 0.27 27.93
CA HIS A 782 4.20 0.98 26.94
C HIS A 782 3.59 2.31 26.45
N PRO A 783 2.31 2.36 26.01
CA PRO A 783 1.60 3.60 25.76
C PRO A 783 1.67 4.65 26.87
N VAL A 784 1.48 4.25 28.13
CA VAL A 784 1.52 5.18 29.28
C VAL A 784 2.89 5.85 29.38
N HIS A 785 3.96 5.09 29.13
CA HIS A 785 5.32 5.64 29.07
C HIS A 785 5.48 6.64 27.92
N LYS A 786 4.98 6.33 26.72
CA LYS A 786 5.00 7.26 25.57
C LYS A 786 4.22 8.55 25.87
N TRP A 787 3.01 8.44 26.41
CA TRP A 787 2.19 9.58 26.80
C TRP A 787 2.86 10.47 27.85
N THR A 788 3.53 9.85 28.83
CA THR A 788 4.30 10.57 29.85
C THR A 788 5.44 11.36 29.23
N LYS A 789 6.28 10.72 28.39
CA LYS A 789 7.37 11.42 27.68
C LYS A 789 6.87 12.52 26.75
N ALA A 790 5.71 12.33 26.16
CA ALA A 790 5.09 13.33 25.31
C ALA A 790 4.49 14.50 26.08
N GLY A 791 4.45 14.46 27.42
CA GLY A 791 3.90 15.54 28.24
C GLY A 791 2.38 15.55 28.33
N LEU A 792 1.69 14.43 28.06
CA LEU A 792 0.23 14.31 28.21
C LEU A 792 -0.22 14.57 29.65
N PHE A 793 0.59 14.16 30.62
CA PHE A 793 0.34 14.33 32.06
C PHE A 793 1.03 15.58 32.65
N GLY A 794 1.50 16.48 31.78
CA GLY A 794 2.29 17.65 32.14
C GLY A 794 3.78 17.50 31.79
N PRO A 795 4.51 18.63 31.66
CA PRO A 795 5.93 18.63 31.33
C PRO A 795 6.77 18.05 32.49
N ASP A 796 7.91 17.45 32.16
CA ASP A 796 8.94 16.97 33.11
C ASP A 796 8.46 15.98 34.19
N ARG A 797 7.31 15.33 33.97
CA ARG A 797 6.78 14.29 34.87
C ARG A 797 7.53 12.97 34.66
N THR A 798 7.88 12.31 35.74
CA THR A 798 8.42 10.94 35.68
C THR A 798 7.30 9.92 35.48
N LEU A 799 7.63 8.74 34.96
CA LEU A 799 6.68 7.64 34.86
C LEU A 799 6.18 7.20 36.24
N GLU A 800 7.02 7.27 37.29
CA GLU A 800 6.58 6.93 38.65
C GLU A 800 5.51 7.91 39.17
N ASP A 801 5.67 9.21 38.90
CA ASP A 801 4.69 10.22 39.34
C ASP A 801 3.36 10.04 38.62
N VAL A 802 3.40 9.79 37.31
CA VAL A 802 2.20 9.53 36.51
C VAL A 802 1.52 8.25 36.95
N ALA A 803 2.28 7.16 37.16
CA ALA A 803 1.75 5.88 37.61
C ALA A 803 0.97 6.00 38.92
N LYS A 804 1.44 6.82 39.86
CA LYS A 804 0.72 7.10 41.12
C LYS A 804 -0.55 7.90 40.89
N GLU A 805 -0.49 8.95 40.07
CA GLU A 805 -1.64 9.81 39.73
C GLU A 805 -2.80 9.02 39.12
N ILE A 806 -2.49 8.20 38.11
CA ILE A 806 -3.50 7.39 37.40
C ILE A 806 -3.78 6.05 38.07
N GLN A 807 -3.26 5.82 39.27
CA GLN A 807 -3.41 4.56 40.02
C GLN A 807 -3.09 3.32 39.16
N MET A 808 -1.99 3.38 38.41
CA MET A 808 -1.60 2.32 37.47
C MET A 808 -1.32 1.02 38.19
N GLN A 809 -2.10 -0.02 37.90
CA GLN A 809 -1.95 -1.36 38.47
C GLN A 809 -1.82 -2.40 37.35
N PRO A 810 -0.85 -3.32 37.40
CA PRO A 810 -0.81 -4.47 36.49
C PRO A 810 -2.09 -5.29 36.58
N VAL A 811 -2.57 -5.77 35.44
CA VAL A 811 -3.67 -6.74 35.40
C VAL A 811 -3.06 -8.13 35.47
N PRO A 812 -3.33 -8.94 36.51
CA PRO A 812 -2.64 -10.20 36.76
C PRO A 812 -3.15 -11.35 35.85
N VAL A 813 -3.39 -11.05 34.57
CA VAL A 813 -3.90 -11.99 33.58
C VAL A 813 -3.13 -11.81 32.26
N SER A 814 -2.79 -12.91 31.62
CA SER A 814 -2.19 -12.90 30.30
C SER A 814 -3.16 -12.41 29.23
N GLN A 815 -2.76 -11.42 28.43
CA GLN A 815 -3.55 -10.99 27.27
C GLN A 815 -3.73 -12.10 26.24
N VAL A 816 -2.74 -13.00 26.10
CA VAL A 816 -2.83 -14.17 25.21
C VAL A 816 -3.94 -15.09 25.68
N ASP A 817 -3.99 -15.35 26.99
CA ASP A 817 -5.03 -16.21 27.56
C ASP A 817 -6.42 -15.56 27.49
N LEU A 818 -6.53 -14.23 27.65
CA LEU A 818 -7.79 -13.50 27.44
C LEU A 818 -8.30 -13.68 26.00
N ILE A 819 -7.42 -13.56 25.01
CA ILE A 819 -7.75 -13.78 23.60
C ILE A 819 -8.12 -15.24 23.36
N ALA A 820 -7.32 -16.18 23.85
CA ALA A 820 -7.54 -17.61 23.71
C ALA A 820 -8.91 -18.04 24.25
N GLN A 821 -9.25 -17.62 25.46
CA GLN A 821 -10.54 -17.89 26.09
C GLN A 821 -11.69 -17.27 25.31
N TYR A 822 -11.51 -16.05 24.80
CA TYR A 822 -12.54 -15.36 24.02
C TYR A 822 -12.87 -16.09 22.70
N ILE A 823 -11.89 -16.74 22.07
CA ILE A 823 -12.06 -17.43 20.79
C ILE A 823 -12.30 -18.94 20.91
N ALA A 824 -12.13 -19.53 22.10
CA ALA A 824 -12.16 -20.97 22.31
C ALA A 824 -13.43 -21.63 21.74
N GLY A 825 -13.23 -22.66 20.91
CA GLY A 825 -14.30 -23.43 20.26
C GLY A 825 -15.06 -22.70 19.13
N LYS A 826 -14.60 -21.51 18.69
CA LYS A 826 -15.33 -20.67 17.73
C LYS A 826 -14.72 -20.69 16.33
N GLN A 827 -15.59 -20.50 15.33
CA GLN A 827 -15.17 -20.13 13.97
C GLN A 827 -15.14 -18.61 13.84
N LEU A 828 -13.99 -18.07 13.43
CA LEU A 828 -13.76 -16.63 13.38
C LEU A 828 -13.91 -16.13 11.95
N ASP A 829 -15.00 -15.42 11.66
CA ASP A 829 -15.18 -14.66 10.42
C ASP A 829 -15.02 -13.16 10.72
N PRO A 830 -14.03 -12.47 10.14
CA PRO A 830 -13.83 -11.03 10.35
C PRO A 830 -15.04 -10.17 9.95
N LYS A 831 -16.00 -10.71 9.18
CA LYS A 831 -17.21 -9.98 8.76
C LYS A 831 -18.35 -10.05 9.77
N THR A 832 -18.36 -11.03 10.67
CA THR A 832 -19.49 -11.29 11.56
C THR A 832 -19.08 -11.41 13.02
N PHE A 833 -17.92 -12.00 13.31
CA PHE A 833 -17.48 -12.28 14.69
C PHE A 833 -16.98 -11.02 15.41
N SER A 834 -16.12 -10.24 14.76
CA SER A 834 -15.61 -8.97 15.27
C SER A 834 -15.62 -7.91 14.15
N ALA A 835 -16.78 -7.77 13.52
CA ALA A 835 -16.98 -6.88 12.38
C ALA A 835 -16.57 -5.44 12.67
N VAL A 836 -16.17 -4.71 11.64
CA VAL A 836 -16.04 -3.25 11.70
C VAL A 836 -17.44 -2.65 11.83
N GLU A 837 -17.72 -2.01 12.96
CA GLU A 837 -19.07 -1.59 13.37
C GLU A 837 -19.17 -0.08 13.67
N GLY A 838 -18.16 0.69 13.25
CA GLY A 838 -18.15 2.14 13.41
C GLY A 838 -17.79 2.57 14.84
N ARG A 839 -16.92 1.82 15.51
CA ARG A 839 -16.25 2.27 16.74
C ARG A 839 -15.31 3.43 16.45
N ILE A 840 -14.66 3.41 15.29
CA ILE A 840 -13.76 4.47 14.87
C ILE A 840 -14.20 4.95 13.49
N THR A 841 -14.78 6.15 13.44
CA THR A 841 -15.21 6.74 12.16
C THR A 841 -14.24 7.81 11.73
N ASN A 842 -13.91 7.87 10.44
CA ASN A 842 -13.14 8.97 9.89
C ASN A 842 -14.09 9.96 9.22
N ASN A 843 -14.33 11.09 9.88
CA ASN A 843 -15.17 12.19 9.43
C ASN A 843 -14.35 13.28 8.72
N THR A 844 -13.03 13.12 8.64
CA THR A 844 -12.14 14.04 7.92
C THR A 844 -12.73 14.29 6.56
N GLN A 845 -13.00 15.56 6.25
CA GLN A 845 -13.41 15.99 4.91
C GLN A 845 -12.21 15.89 3.96
N THR A 846 -11.77 14.66 3.71
CA THR A 846 -11.04 14.31 2.52
C THR A 846 -12.00 14.51 1.36
N VAL A 847 -11.53 15.08 0.26
CA VAL A 847 -12.29 15.00 -0.97
C VAL A 847 -12.48 13.51 -1.25
N ARG A 848 -13.73 13.03 -1.15
CA ARG A 848 -14.07 11.64 -1.43
C ARG A 848 -13.39 11.28 -2.75
N LYS A 849 -12.54 10.26 -2.73
CA LYS A 849 -11.97 9.72 -3.97
C LYS A 849 -13.15 9.48 -4.90
N LEU A 850 -13.10 10.12 -6.07
CA LEU A 850 -14.22 10.10 -7.00
C LEU A 850 -14.58 8.64 -7.26
N PRO A 851 -15.87 8.28 -7.09
CA PRO A 851 -16.30 6.88 -7.09
C PRO A 851 -16.08 6.22 -8.44
N ILE A 852 -15.80 7.00 -9.49
CA ILE A 852 -15.56 6.58 -10.86
C ILE A 852 -14.43 7.47 -11.44
N LYS A 853 -13.45 6.88 -12.15
CA LYS A 853 -12.30 7.59 -12.76
C LYS A 853 -12.37 7.47 -14.27
N VAL A 854 -12.14 8.57 -14.99
CA VAL A 854 -12.26 8.58 -16.45
C VAL A 854 -10.97 8.02 -17.08
N GLY A 855 -11.11 7.15 -18.09
CA GLY A 855 -10.01 6.79 -18.96
C GLY A 855 -9.66 7.98 -19.86
N VAL A 856 -8.43 8.49 -19.78
CA VAL A 856 -8.00 9.67 -20.54
C VAL A 856 -8.02 9.36 -22.04
N SER A 857 -8.95 9.97 -22.78
CA SER A 857 -8.94 9.93 -24.24
C SER A 857 -8.07 11.07 -24.78
N VAL A 858 -7.30 10.76 -25.83
CA VAL A 858 -6.42 11.68 -26.57
C VAL A 858 -7.20 12.84 -27.21
N VAL A 859 -8.51 12.67 -27.44
CA VAL A 859 -9.36 13.68 -28.12
C VAL A 859 -9.94 14.71 -27.14
N ALA A 860 -10.08 14.37 -25.85
CA ALA A 860 -10.72 15.24 -24.85
C ALA A 860 -9.77 16.25 -24.18
N GLN A 861 -8.45 16.09 -24.33
CA GLN A 861 -7.46 16.94 -23.65
C GLN A 861 -7.46 18.42 -24.06
N PRO A 862 -7.61 18.80 -25.34
CA PRO A 862 -7.65 20.21 -25.74
C PRO A 862 -8.88 20.92 -25.18
N ALA A 863 -10.02 20.23 -25.11
CA ALA A 863 -11.26 20.77 -24.56
C ALA A 863 -11.19 20.97 -23.04
N VAL A 864 -10.56 20.04 -22.30
CA VAL A 864 -10.36 20.17 -20.85
C VAL A 864 -9.37 21.30 -20.51
N ARG A 865 -8.29 21.47 -21.28
CA ARG A 865 -7.38 22.63 -21.14
C ARG A 865 -8.08 23.96 -21.42
N ALA A 866 -8.95 24.02 -22.42
CA ALA A 866 -9.74 25.22 -22.72
C ALA A 866 -10.77 25.56 -21.62
N VAL A 867 -11.18 24.58 -20.82
CA VAL A 867 -12.03 24.78 -19.63
C VAL A 867 -11.18 25.23 -18.43
N GLU A 868 -9.99 24.64 -18.21
CA GLU A 868 -9.05 25.10 -17.16
C GLU A 868 -8.63 26.56 -17.37
N ASP A 869 -8.25 26.95 -18.59
CA ASP A 869 -7.84 28.32 -18.94
C ASP A 869 -8.98 29.36 -18.79
N ASN A 870 -10.25 28.92 -18.87
CA ASN A 870 -11.41 29.78 -18.68
C ASN A 870 -11.87 29.88 -17.22
N ILE A 871 -11.57 28.88 -16.40
CA ILE A 871 -11.89 28.87 -14.97
C ILE A 871 -10.83 29.62 -14.16
N GLU A 872 -9.54 29.60 -14.56
CA GLU A 872 -8.49 30.40 -13.88
C GLU A 872 -8.55 31.91 -14.20
N ARG A 873 -9.32 32.32 -15.22
CA ARG A 873 -9.54 33.74 -15.56
C ARG A 873 -10.71 34.40 -14.81
N LYS A 874 -11.41 33.66 -13.96
CA LYS A 874 -12.48 34.15 -13.07
C LYS A 874 -12.12 33.86 -11.63
#